data_AF-A0A9P6LJL8-F1
#
_entry.id   AF-A0A9P6LJL8-F1
#
_cell.length_a   1.000
_cell.length_b   1.000
_cell.length_c   1.000
_cell.angle_alpha   90.00
_cell.angle_beta   90.00
_cell.angle_gamma   90.00
#
_symmetry.space_group_name_H-M   'P 1'
#
loop_
_entity.id
_entity.type
_entity.pdbx_description
1 polymer ?
#
loop_
_entity_poly.entity_id
_entity_poly.type
_entity_poly.pdbx_seq_one_letter_code
_entity_poly.pdbx_strand_id
1 'polypeptide(L)'
;MDLTTLKIPPFYEVVQPYLDTGNRDYLAKVLKHWSLAVDPDRNIRYALHDAIFRDDEAAVRMILDAGVDPGMRQVHDPNFTPLLAAAQHGRLEIARLLWQVVGPAGRLYPGKRSALSCLQVAARNGHADLVVYFLEVYADWTDEDKQHTLQDAAYSWCDDVVALLLARIDFEPSALQGALERVVQGRMILPEAPTRRPPRTEDYVHQQNVVRQLIDAGANPEVRRRQYFNQSLIHMASIVRYSIGALRGLLERGVDVNTQDSEGRTALKRLVSRPPLSTDVLRVLLQHGASLEMVGEAGESLFHTIAHNGTTEQLQLCLSYSPNSLASIRSQTSHGETLLHYAAAGGRDDIVKLLLEHGLDVNAVTSNGWTPLLCALSPTNFKREQCAYRAAELLLQKGASAQIVTDEGWSPLHALATWPTARDEETRNWATRLAQDLISRGAPVDAEPRLIQDPDINMSKLRDMWGFRMERFVEGLQPVTQSPWDMSDDTTPLMWAMWSNAIGVFETIRTHLDSVLAMGLLWGATALLAARAAQAYPAAGSSTSTAAALSVPKTAAGASIPHSNSFASFSFEPAFWVEFFGNASTPNNLTFGVLDRIHEHGGFPIIRPGGITMDSMIFDPEGPDSVRTTSAAGGVWRTTVGPGYYESWNNFPEGTKFISTLNFGNESLEIAKGLAVASTKYQADKIAYFELGNEPTNYKSTRWNFSTQAYVDQWKEYTHDIDAAVNETGISLSSERWWASSATTDDSGLEVRPIALIPAGVDSENQVGVYSIHSYGFSTCDPARAARATIENILNHTELVRYCDEEIYPSARAALDVGKSWNIGEFNSISCSGQPNVTDTFAQALWVVDSELIYATRNASATHLHMGATLVLQSADQSNSPGENGTPGFSTYSMLYPRDTAKRGPARTLPSFLAQLFMAEAFAVQGTRVRALEAPAGVDSERFSAWAFYVEDKISKVALVNMKPYYANSASDFTVSVDLSSLADAANGTVYAKRMTAPYVNTGDSKLSTWAGQSFPQGEPEGETDIEKVEGSVDVRGSEAVLIFFNPEEVYGLKDTSVA
;
A
#
# COMPACT_ATOMS: atom_id res chain seq x y z
N MET A 1 9.09 66.75 9.86
CA MET A 1 9.82 65.53 9.47
C MET A 1 10.33 65.75 8.07
N ASP A 2 11.64 65.67 7.92
CA ASP A 2 12.37 65.93 6.68
C ASP A 2 12.09 64.80 5.66
N LEU A 3 11.56 65.16 4.50
CA LEU A 3 11.05 64.24 3.47
C LEU A 3 12.15 63.72 2.52
N THR A 4 13.42 63.95 2.82
CA THR A 4 14.53 63.70 1.88
C THR A 4 15.35 62.44 2.17
N THR A 5 15.07 61.69 3.23
CA THR A 5 15.90 60.53 3.64
C THR A 5 15.17 59.23 3.98
N LEU A 6 13.87 59.12 3.73
CA LEU A 6 13.18 57.82 3.76
C LEU A 6 13.26 57.22 2.35
N LYS A 7 13.93 56.07 2.21
CA LYS A 7 13.71 55.20 1.06
C LYS A 7 12.21 54.93 1.01
N ILE A 8 11.50 55.61 0.11
CA ILE A 8 10.08 55.33 -0.12
C ILE A 8 10.04 53.87 -0.59
N PRO A 9 9.33 52.98 0.12
CA PRO A 9 9.17 51.60 -0.31
C PRO A 9 8.73 51.54 -1.78
N PRO A 10 9.13 50.51 -2.56
CA PRO A 10 8.56 50.32 -3.88
C PRO A 10 7.04 50.29 -3.75
N PHE A 11 6.31 50.93 -4.67
CA PHE A 11 4.86 51.10 -4.54
C PHE A 11 4.09 49.77 -4.37
N TYR A 12 4.69 48.65 -4.77
CA TYR A 12 4.22 47.31 -4.44
C TYR A 12 4.05 47.07 -2.93
N GLU A 13 5.02 47.45 -2.08
CA GLU A 13 4.92 47.32 -0.62
C GLU A 13 3.80 48.19 -0.03
N VAL A 14 3.42 49.28 -0.72
CA VAL A 14 2.28 50.13 -0.34
C VAL A 14 0.95 49.44 -0.66
N VAL A 15 0.91 48.67 -1.75
CA VAL A 15 -0.27 47.94 -2.22
C VAL A 15 -0.44 46.60 -1.50
N GLN A 16 0.65 45.95 -1.06
CA GLN A 16 0.65 44.63 -0.43
C GLN A 16 -0.38 44.47 0.71
N PRO A 17 -0.55 45.42 1.66
CA PRO A 17 -1.52 45.25 2.73
C PRO A 17 -2.97 45.20 2.23
N TYR A 18 -3.28 45.85 1.10
CA TYR A 18 -4.58 45.66 0.45
C TYR A 18 -4.69 44.25 -0.15
N LEU A 19 -3.66 43.76 -0.83
CA LEU A 19 -3.66 42.41 -1.43
C LEU A 19 -3.86 41.32 -0.37
N ASP A 20 -3.34 41.52 0.84
CA ASP A 20 -3.50 40.57 1.94
C ASP A 20 -4.91 40.63 2.55
N THR A 21 -5.48 41.84 2.71
CA THR A 21 -6.67 42.06 3.54
C THR A 21 -7.96 42.32 2.77
N GLY A 22 -7.90 42.80 1.53
CA GLY A 22 -9.04 43.32 0.76
C GLY A 22 -9.67 44.59 1.36
N ASN A 23 -8.99 45.30 2.25
CA ASN A 23 -9.58 46.42 2.98
C ASN A 23 -9.75 47.68 2.09
N ARG A 24 -11.02 48.04 1.78
CA ARG A 24 -11.37 49.20 0.94
C ARG A 24 -10.99 50.54 1.55
N ASP A 25 -11.06 50.71 2.86
CA ASP A 25 -10.67 51.98 3.51
C ASP A 25 -9.16 52.21 3.41
N TYR A 26 -8.38 51.14 3.46
CA TYR A 26 -6.95 51.19 3.20
C TYR A 26 -6.69 51.52 1.72
N LEU A 27 -7.36 50.85 0.80
CA LEU A 27 -7.27 51.13 -0.64
C LEU A 27 -7.61 52.60 -0.96
N ALA A 28 -8.67 53.17 -0.37
CA ALA A 28 -9.04 54.57 -0.54
C ALA A 28 -7.91 55.53 -0.13
N LYS A 29 -7.21 55.22 0.96
CA LYS A 29 -6.05 56.02 1.43
C LYS A 29 -4.88 55.92 0.45
N VAL A 30 -4.61 54.73 -0.08
CA VAL A 30 -3.57 54.52 -1.10
C VAL A 30 -3.89 55.33 -2.37
N LEU A 31 -5.11 55.21 -2.87
CA LEU A 31 -5.56 55.89 -4.10
C LEU A 31 -5.55 57.41 -4.00
N LYS A 32 -5.86 57.98 -2.82
CA LYS A 32 -5.82 59.44 -2.59
C LYS A 32 -4.45 60.06 -2.88
N HIS A 33 -3.38 59.27 -2.74
CA HIS A 33 -2.00 59.70 -2.93
C HIS A 33 -1.36 59.09 -4.18
N TRP A 34 -2.12 58.34 -4.98
CA TRP A 34 -1.62 57.67 -6.18
C TRP A 34 -1.44 58.64 -7.35
N SER A 35 -0.33 58.48 -8.07
CA SER A 35 -0.09 59.07 -9.38
C SER A 35 1.03 58.30 -10.08
N LEU A 36 1.17 58.42 -11.40
CA LEU A 36 2.27 57.79 -12.15
C LEU A 36 3.67 58.26 -11.70
N ALA A 37 3.79 59.43 -11.05
CA ALA A 37 5.04 59.90 -10.48
C ALA A 37 5.40 59.17 -9.17
N VAL A 38 4.40 58.70 -8.43
CA VAL A 38 4.54 57.96 -7.17
C VAL A 38 4.63 56.45 -7.40
N ASP A 39 4.00 55.96 -8.47
CA ASP A 39 3.98 54.55 -8.88
C ASP A 39 4.49 54.38 -10.33
N PRO A 40 5.79 54.60 -10.59
CA PRO A 40 6.35 54.55 -11.95
C PRO A 40 6.29 53.14 -12.57
N ASP A 41 6.35 52.10 -11.74
CA ASP A 41 6.24 50.68 -12.16
C ASP A 41 4.78 50.24 -12.37
N ARG A 42 3.83 51.11 -12.02
CA ARG A 42 2.37 50.90 -12.06
C ARG A 42 1.93 49.68 -11.25
N ASN A 43 2.50 49.47 -10.07
CA ASN A 43 2.16 48.38 -9.15
C ASN A 43 0.69 48.43 -8.68
N ILE A 44 -0.01 49.56 -8.83
CA ILE A 44 -1.46 49.63 -8.59
C ILE A 44 -2.26 48.61 -9.42
N ARG A 45 -1.71 48.14 -10.54
CA ARG A 45 -2.28 47.05 -11.36
C ARG A 45 -2.58 45.80 -10.53
N TYR A 46 -1.77 45.48 -9.51
CA TYR A 46 -1.99 44.31 -8.68
C TYR A 46 -3.29 44.43 -7.87
N ALA A 47 -3.57 45.63 -7.33
CA ALA A 47 -4.82 45.90 -6.63
C ALA A 47 -6.03 45.80 -7.57
N LEU A 48 -5.90 46.27 -8.82
CA LEU A 48 -6.98 46.18 -9.82
C LEU A 48 -7.31 44.72 -10.15
N HIS A 49 -6.32 43.90 -10.45
CA HIS A 49 -6.52 42.48 -10.78
C HIS A 49 -6.99 41.67 -9.57
N ASP A 50 -6.49 41.97 -8.37
CA ASP A 50 -6.95 41.34 -7.12
C ASP A 50 -8.41 41.70 -6.79
N ALA A 51 -8.82 42.97 -6.97
CA ALA A 51 -10.21 43.38 -6.81
C ALA A 51 -11.16 42.62 -7.75
N ILE A 52 -10.74 42.40 -9.01
CA ILE A 52 -11.50 41.61 -10.00
C ILE A 52 -11.59 40.15 -9.55
N PHE A 53 -10.48 39.56 -9.08
CA PHE A 53 -10.47 38.19 -8.57
C PHE A 53 -11.43 38.01 -7.38
N ARG A 54 -11.45 38.99 -6.46
CA ARG A 54 -12.32 39.03 -5.26
C ARG A 54 -13.77 39.39 -5.53
N ASP A 55 -14.15 39.71 -6.77
CA ASP A 55 -15.47 40.24 -7.14
C ASP A 55 -15.84 41.56 -6.44
N ASP A 56 -14.83 42.39 -6.18
CA ASP A 56 -15.01 43.66 -5.49
C ASP A 56 -15.25 44.81 -6.47
N GLU A 57 -16.50 44.93 -6.94
CA GLU A 57 -16.91 45.97 -7.87
C GLU A 57 -16.63 47.39 -7.33
N ALA A 58 -16.85 47.61 -6.04
CA ALA A 58 -16.64 48.92 -5.42
C ALA A 58 -15.15 49.32 -5.42
N ALA A 59 -14.26 48.38 -5.11
CA ALA A 59 -12.82 48.60 -5.19
C ALA A 59 -12.38 48.87 -6.63
N VAL A 60 -12.91 48.13 -7.62
CA VAL A 60 -12.62 48.40 -9.04
C VAL A 60 -13.05 49.82 -9.42
N ARG A 61 -14.26 50.24 -9.05
CA ARG A 61 -14.73 51.62 -9.30
C ARG A 61 -13.80 52.66 -8.66
N MET A 62 -13.43 52.48 -7.40
CA MET A 62 -12.51 53.39 -6.70
C MET A 62 -11.17 53.52 -7.45
N ILE A 63 -10.62 52.41 -7.93
CA ILE A 63 -9.36 52.38 -8.66
C ILE A 63 -9.50 53.12 -10.01
N LEU A 64 -10.59 52.89 -10.75
CA LEU A 64 -10.85 53.57 -12.02
C LEU A 64 -11.11 55.08 -11.83
N ASP A 65 -11.87 55.47 -10.81
CA ASP A 65 -12.15 56.86 -10.46
C ASP A 65 -10.89 57.64 -10.07
N ALA A 66 -9.86 56.94 -9.54
CA ALA A 66 -8.55 57.51 -9.28
C ALA A 66 -7.70 57.75 -10.55
N GLY A 67 -8.22 57.43 -11.74
CA GLY A 67 -7.57 57.65 -13.02
C GLY A 67 -6.56 56.56 -13.40
N VAL A 68 -6.64 55.37 -12.78
CA VAL A 68 -5.82 54.21 -13.17
C VAL A 68 -6.27 53.71 -14.53
N ASP A 69 -5.30 53.47 -15.42
CA ASP A 69 -5.56 52.95 -16.77
C ASP A 69 -6.28 51.58 -16.71
N PRO A 70 -7.53 51.49 -17.22
CA PRO A 70 -8.33 50.26 -17.21
C PRO A 70 -7.76 49.15 -18.11
N GLY A 71 -6.74 49.46 -18.93
CA GLY A 71 -5.99 48.51 -19.75
C GLY A 71 -4.72 47.96 -19.08
N MET A 72 -4.45 48.29 -17.80
CA MET A 72 -3.23 47.83 -17.13
C MET A 72 -3.12 46.30 -17.04
N ARG A 73 -2.14 45.76 -17.76
CA ARG A 73 -1.86 44.31 -17.82
C ARG A 73 -1.18 43.81 -16.55
N GLN A 74 -1.36 42.52 -16.26
CA GLN A 74 -0.67 41.84 -15.16
C GLN A 74 0.83 41.71 -15.44
N VAL A 75 1.67 41.59 -14.40
CA VAL A 75 3.14 41.47 -14.56
C VAL A 75 3.57 40.10 -15.06
N HIS A 76 2.90 39.04 -14.59
CA HIS A 76 3.23 37.66 -14.93
C HIS A 76 2.55 37.17 -16.22
N ASP A 77 1.49 37.84 -16.67
CA ASP A 77 0.96 37.74 -18.04
C ASP A 77 0.73 39.16 -18.61
N PRO A 78 1.72 39.73 -19.33
CA PRO A 78 1.65 41.09 -19.86
C PRO A 78 0.62 41.26 -20.99
N ASN A 79 -0.10 40.20 -21.38
CA ASN A 79 -1.14 40.26 -22.39
C ASN A 79 -2.55 40.06 -21.81
N PHE A 80 -2.69 39.89 -20.49
CA PHE A 80 -3.99 39.73 -19.85
C PHE A 80 -4.53 41.05 -19.30
N THR A 81 -5.63 41.56 -19.88
CA THR A 81 -6.25 42.84 -19.49
C THR A 81 -7.28 42.65 -18.38
N PRO A 82 -7.62 43.71 -17.62
CA PRO A 82 -8.67 43.66 -16.60
C PRO A 82 -10.02 43.13 -17.13
N LEU A 83 -10.41 43.50 -18.36
CA LEU A 83 -11.65 43.01 -18.98
C LEU A 83 -11.58 41.50 -19.27
N LEU A 84 -10.43 41.00 -19.72
CA LEU A 84 -10.22 39.56 -19.93
C LEU A 84 -10.20 38.79 -18.60
N ALA A 85 -9.66 39.39 -17.53
CA ALA A 85 -9.73 38.83 -16.19
C ALA A 85 -11.16 38.73 -15.65
N ALA A 86 -11.95 39.80 -15.82
CA ALA A 86 -13.38 39.77 -15.49
C ALA A 86 -14.12 38.69 -16.30
N ALA A 87 -13.79 38.56 -17.60
CA ALA A 87 -14.36 37.53 -18.47
C ALA A 87 -13.95 36.11 -18.07
N GLN A 88 -12.72 35.89 -17.60
CA GLN A 88 -12.24 34.57 -17.16
C GLN A 88 -12.89 34.14 -15.85
N HIS A 89 -13.08 35.07 -14.91
CA HIS A 89 -13.59 34.79 -13.57
C HIS A 89 -15.11 34.91 -13.43
N GLY A 90 -15.84 35.24 -14.50
CA GLY A 90 -17.31 35.29 -14.44
C GLY A 90 -17.87 36.54 -13.79
N ARG A 91 -17.14 37.66 -13.83
CA ARG A 91 -17.51 38.89 -13.11
C ARG A 91 -18.35 39.81 -13.98
N LEU A 92 -19.64 39.51 -14.12
CA LEU A 92 -20.56 40.21 -15.03
C LEU A 92 -20.60 41.74 -14.81
N GLU A 93 -20.83 42.19 -13.59
CA GLU A 93 -20.97 43.62 -13.29
C GLU A 93 -19.65 44.38 -13.44
N ILE A 94 -18.53 43.75 -13.05
CA ILE A 94 -17.19 44.30 -13.26
C ILE A 94 -16.86 44.38 -14.76
N ALA A 95 -17.21 43.35 -15.55
CA ALA A 95 -17.02 43.37 -16.99
C ALA A 95 -17.85 44.47 -17.68
N ARG A 96 -19.09 44.70 -17.22
CA ARG A 96 -19.93 45.83 -17.68
C ARG A 96 -19.28 47.17 -17.39
N LEU A 97 -18.80 47.36 -16.16
CA LEU A 97 -18.10 48.57 -15.74
C LEU A 97 -16.86 48.81 -16.61
N LEU A 98 -16.02 47.78 -16.77
CA LEU A 98 -14.80 47.89 -17.58
C LEU A 98 -15.12 48.17 -19.05
N TRP A 99 -16.14 47.51 -19.61
CA TRP A 99 -16.59 47.72 -20.99
C TRP A 99 -17.03 49.17 -21.25
N GLN A 100 -17.73 49.81 -20.30
CA GLN A 100 -18.13 51.21 -20.43
C GLN A 100 -16.92 52.16 -20.56
N VAL A 101 -15.78 51.79 -19.96
CA VAL A 101 -14.57 52.61 -19.97
C VAL A 101 -13.65 52.28 -21.17
N VAL A 102 -13.42 51.00 -21.46
CA VAL A 102 -12.47 50.59 -22.52
C VAL A 102 -13.11 50.46 -23.90
N GLY A 103 -14.42 50.22 -23.96
CA GLY A 103 -15.18 50.01 -25.18
C GLY A 103 -14.68 48.85 -26.06
N PRO A 104 -15.07 48.82 -27.34
CA PRO A 104 -14.71 47.75 -28.26
C PRO A 104 -13.20 47.54 -28.45
N ALA A 105 -12.37 48.55 -28.20
CA ALA A 105 -10.92 48.44 -28.32
C ALA A 105 -10.32 47.45 -27.31
N GLY A 106 -10.95 47.27 -26.15
CA GLY A 106 -10.50 46.34 -25.10
C GLY A 106 -10.90 44.88 -25.34
N ARG A 107 -11.67 44.58 -26.39
CA ARG A 107 -12.26 43.25 -26.63
C ARG A 107 -11.24 42.16 -26.99
N LEU A 108 -10.02 42.52 -27.42
CA LEU A 108 -9.02 41.60 -27.96
C LEU A 108 -7.80 41.47 -27.02
N TYR A 109 -7.28 40.25 -26.95
CA TYR A 109 -6.01 39.91 -26.31
C TYR A 109 -4.84 40.52 -27.10
N PRO A 110 -3.99 41.38 -26.50
CA PRO A 110 -2.92 42.05 -27.21
C PRO A 110 -1.78 41.11 -27.63
N GLY A 111 -1.19 41.31 -28.82
CA GLY A 111 0.16 40.80 -29.15
C GLY A 111 0.28 39.44 -29.85
N LYS A 112 -0.80 38.80 -30.31
CA LYS A 112 -0.74 37.59 -31.17
C LYS A 112 -1.43 37.80 -32.53
N ARG A 113 -0.96 37.07 -33.56
CA ARG A 113 -1.52 37.12 -34.94
C ARG A 113 -2.98 36.63 -35.03
N SER A 114 -3.45 35.83 -34.07
CA SER A 114 -4.85 35.48 -33.83
C SER A 114 -5.14 35.89 -32.38
N ALA A 115 -5.80 37.03 -32.19
CA ALA A 115 -6.02 37.62 -30.88
C ALA A 115 -7.30 37.02 -30.27
N LEU A 116 -7.15 36.39 -29.10
CA LEU A 116 -8.26 35.83 -28.34
C LEU A 116 -9.21 36.95 -27.85
N SER A 117 -10.53 36.83 -28.00
CA SER A 117 -11.46 37.87 -27.55
C SER A 117 -12.02 37.64 -26.14
N CYS A 118 -12.54 38.70 -25.50
CA CYS A 118 -13.25 38.58 -24.21
C CYS A 118 -14.50 37.68 -24.31
N LEU A 119 -15.16 37.67 -25.48
CA LEU A 119 -16.26 36.74 -25.79
C LEU A 119 -15.77 35.28 -25.76
N GLN A 120 -14.65 34.99 -26.42
CA GLN A 120 -14.06 33.65 -26.41
C GLN A 120 -13.56 33.23 -25.02
N VAL A 121 -13.02 34.17 -24.23
CA VAL A 121 -12.58 33.92 -22.84
C VAL A 121 -13.77 33.59 -21.94
N ALA A 122 -14.88 34.33 -22.05
CA ALA A 122 -16.09 34.02 -21.30
C ALA A 122 -16.66 32.64 -21.69
N ALA A 123 -16.72 32.36 -22.99
CA ALA A 123 -17.29 31.12 -23.52
C ALA A 123 -16.52 29.86 -23.10
N ARG A 124 -15.19 29.87 -23.19
CA ARG A 124 -14.34 28.73 -22.77
C ARG A 124 -14.31 28.49 -21.26
N ASN A 125 -14.68 29.50 -20.47
CA ASN A 125 -14.79 29.39 -19.02
C ASN A 125 -16.20 29.09 -18.52
N GLY A 126 -17.20 29.03 -19.42
CA GLY A 126 -18.57 28.62 -19.09
C GLY A 126 -19.48 29.74 -18.60
N HIS A 127 -19.09 31.01 -18.77
CA HIS A 127 -19.85 32.15 -18.25
C HIS A 127 -20.92 32.62 -19.24
N ALA A 128 -22.06 31.93 -19.26
CA ALA A 128 -23.14 32.14 -20.22
C ALA A 128 -23.73 33.56 -20.18
N ASP A 129 -23.82 34.16 -18.99
CA ASP A 129 -24.30 35.53 -18.76
C ASP A 129 -23.41 36.60 -19.42
N LEU A 130 -22.09 36.44 -19.30
CA LEU A 130 -21.10 37.29 -19.96
C LEU A 130 -21.11 37.10 -21.48
N VAL A 131 -21.29 35.86 -21.96
CA VAL A 131 -21.42 35.59 -23.39
C VAL A 131 -22.63 36.32 -23.97
N VAL A 132 -23.78 36.26 -23.30
CA VAL A 132 -24.98 37.02 -23.70
C VAL A 132 -24.68 38.51 -23.72
N TYR A 133 -24.11 39.04 -22.62
CA TYR A 133 -23.79 40.45 -22.52
C TYR A 133 -22.87 40.92 -23.65
N PHE A 134 -21.79 40.20 -23.95
CA PHE A 134 -20.85 40.58 -25.00
C PHE A 134 -21.44 40.51 -26.40
N LEU A 135 -22.36 39.57 -26.67
CA LEU A 135 -23.09 39.51 -27.93
C LEU A 135 -24.09 40.67 -28.09
N GLU A 136 -24.71 41.12 -26.99
CA GLU A 136 -25.69 42.22 -27.00
C GLU A 136 -25.01 43.60 -27.07
N VAL A 137 -23.91 43.79 -26.35
CA VAL A 137 -23.24 45.09 -26.23
C VAL A 137 -22.38 45.44 -27.45
N TYR A 138 -22.05 44.45 -28.30
CA TYR A 138 -21.24 44.64 -29.49
C TYR A 138 -21.76 43.80 -30.66
N ALA A 139 -22.40 44.45 -31.63
CA ALA A 139 -23.02 43.76 -32.77
C ALA A 139 -22.02 43.33 -33.85
N ASP A 140 -20.84 43.98 -33.92
CA ASP A 140 -19.87 43.81 -35.01
C ASP A 140 -18.88 42.65 -34.78
N TRP A 141 -19.30 41.60 -34.05
CA TRP A 141 -18.53 40.35 -33.99
C TRP A 141 -18.53 39.67 -35.37
N THR A 142 -17.33 39.33 -35.85
CA THR A 142 -17.20 38.63 -37.14
C THR A 142 -17.73 37.19 -37.03
N ASP A 143 -18.06 36.57 -38.16
CA ASP A 143 -18.47 35.16 -38.16
C ASP A 143 -17.33 34.24 -37.71
N GLU A 144 -16.08 34.63 -37.99
CA GLU A 144 -14.88 33.96 -37.47
C GLU A 144 -14.78 34.04 -35.94
N ASP A 145 -15.09 35.20 -35.34
CA ASP A 145 -15.12 35.36 -33.89
C ASP A 145 -16.19 34.45 -33.25
N LYS A 146 -17.40 34.43 -33.83
CA LYS A 146 -18.51 33.60 -33.35
C LYS A 146 -18.17 32.11 -33.50
N GLN A 147 -17.61 31.71 -34.64
CA GLN A 147 -17.18 30.33 -34.89
C GLN A 147 -16.13 29.89 -33.89
N HIS A 148 -15.07 30.68 -33.66
CA HIS A 148 -14.05 30.34 -32.68
C HIS A 148 -14.61 30.31 -31.26
N THR A 149 -15.56 31.18 -30.93
CA THR A 149 -16.27 31.17 -29.64
C THR A 149 -17.01 29.84 -29.42
N LEU A 150 -17.76 29.37 -30.42
CA LEU A 150 -18.43 28.07 -30.38
C LEU A 150 -17.42 26.92 -30.24
N GLN A 151 -16.34 26.94 -31.02
CA GLN A 151 -15.29 25.92 -30.97
C GLN A 151 -14.58 25.87 -29.61
N ASP A 152 -14.31 27.02 -29.00
CA ASP A 152 -13.63 27.10 -27.71
C ASP A 152 -14.54 26.67 -26.54
N ALA A 153 -15.83 27.01 -26.60
CA ALA A 153 -16.85 26.51 -25.66
C ALA A 153 -16.97 24.98 -25.76
N ALA A 154 -17.04 24.46 -27.00
CA ALA A 154 -17.10 23.03 -27.27
C ALA A 154 -15.83 22.30 -26.80
N TYR A 155 -14.65 22.88 -27.03
CA TYR A 155 -13.36 22.31 -26.59
C TYR A 155 -13.19 22.31 -25.06
N SER A 156 -13.90 23.19 -24.36
CA SER A 156 -13.89 23.31 -22.89
C SER A 156 -15.01 22.53 -22.19
N TRP A 157 -15.92 21.95 -22.99
CA TRP A 157 -17.12 21.23 -22.56
C TRP A 157 -18.14 22.09 -21.79
N CYS A 158 -18.33 23.34 -22.24
CA CYS A 158 -19.32 24.24 -21.67
C CYS A 158 -20.66 24.08 -22.40
N ASP A 159 -21.41 23.02 -22.07
CA ASP A 159 -22.68 22.66 -22.73
C ASP A 159 -23.78 23.71 -22.60
N ASP A 160 -23.86 24.43 -21.48
CA ASP A 160 -24.80 25.55 -21.33
C ASP A 160 -24.50 26.70 -22.31
N VAL A 161 -23.21 27.01 -22.49
CA VAL A 161 -22.76 28.05 -23.44
C VAL A 161 -22.96 27.61 -24.88
N VAL A 162 -22.68 26.33 -25.20
CA VAL A 162 -22.92 25.79 -26.54
C VAL A 162 -24.41 25.84 -26.88
N ALA A 163 -25.28 25.36 -25.99
CA ALA A 163 -26.74 25.47 -26.17
C ALA A 163 -27.18 26.92 -26.37
N LEU A 164 -26.62 27.83 -25.58
CA LEU A 164 -26.92 29.26 -25.66
C LEU A 164 -26.55 29.86 -27.01
N LEU A 165 -25.36 29.54 -27.52
CA LEU A 165 -24.86 30.03 -28.81
C LEU A 165 -25.69 29.46 -29.96
N LEU A 166 -25.97 28.16 -29.96
CA LEU A 166 -26.80 27.50 -30.97
C LEU A 166 -28.24 28.05 -31.01
N ALA A 167 -28.77 28.50 -29.87
CA ALA A 167 -30.11 29.09 -29.80
C ALA A 167 -30.18 30.55 -30.30
N ARG A 168 -29.04 31.25 -30.38
CA ARG A 168 -28.97 32.69 -30.70
C ARG A 168 -28.31 33.01 -32.03
N ILE A 169 -27.49 32.11 -32.54
CA ILE A 169 -26.66 32.32 -33.73
C ILE A 169 -26.87 31.15 -34.69
N ASP A 170 -27.26 31.47 -35.93
CA ASP A 170 -27.28 30.50 -37.02
C ASP A 170 -25.85 30.26 -37.51
N PHE A 171 -25.28 29.10 -37.19
CA PHE A 171 -23.92 28.74 -37.59
C PHE A 171 -23.91 28.00 -38.93
N GLU A 172 -22.92 28.34 -39.76
CA GLU A 172 -22.63 27.57 -40.97
C GLU A 172 -22.25 26.12 -40.62
N PRO A 173 -22.58 25.12 -41.47
CA PRO A 173 -22.27 23.72 -41.22
C PRO A 173 -20.79 23.43 -40.92
N SER A 174 -19.88 24.22 -41.50
CA SER A 174 -18.43 24.12 -41.26
C SER A 174 -18.04 24.52 -39.84
N ALA A 175 -18.73 25.50 -39.25
CA ALA A 175 -18.51 25.93 -37.87
C ALA A 175 -19.00 24.88 -36.87
N LEU A 176 -20.20 24.33 -37.10
CA LEU A 176 -20.76 23.21 -36.33
C LEU A 176 -19.85 21.98 -36.39
N GLN A 177 -19.38 21.63 -37.59
CA GLN A 177 -18.46 20.52 -37.79
C GLN A 177 -17.13 20.75 -37.06
N GLY A 178 -16.56 21.94 -37.18
CA GLY A 178 -15.32 22.30 -36.49
C GLY A 178 -15.46 22.24 -34.96
N ALA A 179 -16.62 22.63 -34.42
CA ALA A 179 -16.90 22.51 -32.99
C ALA A 179 -17.00 21.04 -32.55
N LEU A 180 -17.74 20.19 -33.28
CA LEU A 180 -17.88 18.77 -32.96
C LEU A 180 -16.51 18.06 -32.96
N GLU A 181 -15.66 18.39 -33.93
CA GLU A 181 -14.30 17.85 -34.03
C GLU A 181 -13.37 18.30 -32.90
N ARG A 182 -13.61 19.47 -32.29
CA ARG A 182 -12.82 19.93 -31.14
C ARG A 182 -13.18 19.18 -29.86
N VAL A 183 -14.44 18.80 -29.67
CA VAL A 183 -14.91 18.10 -28.45
C VAL A 183 -14.16 16.77 -28.21
N VAL A 184 -13.79 16.07 -29.28
CA VAL A 184 -13.11 14.76 -29.23
C VAL A 184 -11.58 14.85 -29.06
N GLN A 185 -10.98 16.03 -29.11
CA GLN A 185 -9.52 16.25 -29.04
C GLN A 185 -8.99 16.39 -27.60
N GLY A 186 -9.80 16.01 -26.60
CA GLY A 186 -9.51 16.23 -25.17
C GLY A 186 -10.04 17.57 -24.66
N ARG A 187 -10.03 17.79 -23.34
CA ARG A 187 -10.45 19.07 -22.75
C ARG A 187 -9.32 20.09 -22.87
N MET A 188 -9.63 21.32 -23.29
CA MET A 188 -8.67 22.41 -23.20
C MET A 188 -8.25 22.66 -21.74
N ILE A 189 -6.95 22.50 -21.44
CA ILE A 189 -6.35 22.90 -20.16
C ILE A 189 -5.67 24.25 -20.40
N LEU A 190 -6.13 25.29 -19.71
CA LEU A 190 -5.68 26.66 -19.93
C LEU A 190 -4.35 26.93 -19.20
N PRO A 191 -3.36 27.57 -19.86
CA PRO A 191 -2.12 27.98 -19.20
C PRO A 191 -2.35 29.00 -18.06
N GLU A 192 -3.39 29.83 -18.17
CA GLU A 192 -3.66 30.93 -17.22
C GLU A 192 -4.51 30.50 -16.00
N ALA A 193 -4.90 29.22 -15.93
CA ALA A 193 -5.64 28.64 -14.82
C ALA A 193 -4.90 27.39 -14.32
N PRO A 194 -3.86 27.55 -13.47
CA PRO A 194 -3.02 26.44 -13.00
C PRO A 194 -3.76 25.40 -12.13
N THR A 195 -5.09 25.45 -12.04
CA THR A 195 -5.92 24.69 -11.10
C THR A 195 -7.08 23.91 -11.74
N ARG A 196 -7.21 23.84 -13.08
CA ARG A 196 -8.23 22.94 -13.65
C ARG A 196 -7.83 21.48 -13.43
N ARG A 197 -8.49 20.87 -12.46
CA ARG A 197 -8.39 19.44 -12.12
C ARG A 197 -8.59 18.56 -13.37
N PRO A 198 -7.93 17.39 -13.44
CA PRO A 198 -8.28 16.35 -14.41
C PRO A 198 -9.80 16.10 -14.42
N PRO A 199 -10.41 15.81 -15.58
CA PRO A 199 -11.84 15.51 -15.65
C PRO A 199 -12.26 14.38 -14.70
N ARG A 200 -13.28 14.64 -13.87
CA ARG A 200 -13.96 13.62 -13.05
C ARG A 200 -15.18 13.08 -13.80
N THR A 201 -15.81 12.05 -13.26
CA THR A 201 -16.97 11.38 -13.86
C THR A 201 -18.10 12.34 -14.25
N GLU A 202 -18.36 13.36 -13.43
CA GLU A 202 -19.36 14.41 -13.68
C GLU A 202 -19.06 15.26 -14.92
N ASP A 203 -17.77 15.52 -15.22
CA ASP A 203 -17.37 16.39 -16.34
C ASP A 203 -17.69 15.76 -17.71
N TYR A 204 -17.73 14.42 -17.80
CA TYR A 204 -18.02 13.72 -19.06
C TYR A 204 -19.48 13.86 -19.50
N VAL A 205 -20.40 14.14 -18.57
CA VAL A 205 -21.80 14.42 -18.90
C VAL A 205 -21.90 15.70 -19.73
N HIS A 206 -21.12 16.73 -19.39
CA HIS A 206 -21.07 17.97 -20.17
C HIS A 206 -20.47 17.74 -21.55
N GLN A 207 -19.37 16.97 -21.66
CA GLN A 207 -18.80 16.60 -22.97
C GLN A 207 -19.83 15.85 -23.84
N GLN A 208 -20.57 14.92 -23.23
CA GLN A 208 -21.62 14.15 -23.88
C GLN A 208 -22.76 15.07 -24.37
N ASN A 209 -23.20 16.01 -23.56
CA ASN A 209 -24.22 16.98 -23.92
C ASN A 209 -23.80 17.88 -25.08
N VAL A 210 -22.55 18.38 -25.09
CA VAL A 210 -22.03 19.18 -26.21
C VAL A 210 -22.12 18.40 -27.53
N VAL A 211 -21.70 17.13 -27.55
CA VAL A 211 -21.79 16.29 -28.77
C VAL A 211 -23.23 16.17 -29.24
N ARG A 212 -24.16 15.87 -28.33
CA ARG A 212 -25.59 15.74 -28.64
C ARG A 212 -26.13 17.04 -29.25
N GLN A 213 -25.84 18.17 -28.63
CA GLN A 213 -26.33 19.49 -29.07
C GLN A 213 -25.81 19.85 -30.47
N LEU A 214 -24.53 19.60 -30.75
CA LEU A 214 -23.94 19.90 -32.05
C LEU A 214 -24.49 19.01 -33.17
N ILE A 215 -24.72 17.72 -32.89
CA ILE A 215 -25.36 16.81 -33.87
C ILE A 215 -26.81 17.22 -34.12
N ASP A 216 -27.55 17.58 -33.07
CA ASP A 216 -28.94 18.07 -33.20
C ASP A 216 -29.04 19.38 -33.99
N ALA A 217 -28.01 20.23 -33.89
CA ALA A 217 -27.88 21.45 -34.69
C ALA A 217 -27.45 21.18 -36.15
N GLY A 218 -27.13 19.93 -36.52
CA GLY A 218 -26.80 19.52 -37.89
C GLY A 218 -25.32 19.23 -38.17
N ALA A 219 -24.46 19.13 -37.15
CA ALA A 219 -23.10 18.62 -37.35
C ALA A 219 -23.12 17.15 -37.77
N ASN A 220 -22.21 16.75 -38.67
CA ASN A 220 -22.18 15.39 -39.19
C ASN A 220 -21.20 14.52 -38.36
N PRO A 221 -21.68 13.49 -37.64
CA PRO A 221 -20.81 12.64 -36.83
C PRO A 221 -19.98 11.64 -37.64
N GLU A 222 -20.32 11.40 -38.91
CA GLU A 222 -19.68 10.40 -39.79
C GLU A 222 -18.50 10.94 -40.60
N VAL A 223 -18.05 12.17 -40.32
CA VAL A 223 -16.93 12.79 -41.04
C VAL A 223 -15.63 12.03 -40.80
N ARG A 224 -14.90 11.80 -41.91
CA ARG A 224 -13.58 11.16 -41.92
C ARG A 224 -12.49 12.20 -42.20
N ARG A 225 -11.51 12.33 -41.30
CA ARG A 225 -10.44 13.34 -41.44
C ARG A 225 -9.21 12.81 -42.18
N ARG A 226 -8.84 13.48 -43.28
CA ARG A 226 -7.65 13.12 -44.09
C ARG A 226 -6.31 13.19 -43.36
N GLN A 227 -6.13 14.07 -42.36
CA GLN A 227 -4.82 14.34 -41.74
C GLN A 227 -4.34 13.29 -40.71
N TYR A 228 -5.21 12.38 -40.24
CA TYR A 228 -4.87 11.37 -39.23
C TYR A 228 -5.43 10.00 -39.63
N PHE A 229 -4.93 9.43 -40.74
CA PHE A 229 -5.34 8.10 -41.24
C PHE A 229 -6.83 7.95 -41.60
N ASN A 230 -7.52 9.03 -42.02
CA ASN A 230 -8.92 8.96 -42.43
C ASN A 230 -9.87 8.41 -41.34
N GLN A 231 -9.55 8.62 -40.06
CA GLN A 231 -10.34 8.14 -38.93
C GLN A 231 -11.63 8.94 -38.75
N SER A 232 -12.73 8.26 -38.40
CA SER A 232 -14.00 8.88 -37.99
C SER A 232 -13.98 9.27 -36.50
N LEU A 233 -14.93 10.10 -36.08
CA LEU A 233 -14.99 10.63 -34.72
C LEU A 233 -15.09 9.55 -33.64
N ILE A 234 -15.79 8.44 -33.91
CA ILE A 234 -15.89 7.31 -32.97
C ILE A 234 -14.54 6.62 -32.72
N HIS A 235 -13.70 6.50 -33.75
CA HIS A 235 -12.35 5.94 -33.60
C HIS A 235 -11.46 6.86 -32.74
N MET A 236 -11.54 8.17 -32.99
CA MET A 236 -10.82 9.17 -32.20
C MET A 236 -11.28 9.15 -30.73
N ALA A 237 -12.59 9.16 -30.50
CA ALA A 237 -13.16 9.15 -29.15
C ALA A 237 -12.81 7.86 -28.36
N SER A 238 -12.51 6.77 -29.06
CA SER A 238 -12.12 5.48 -28.45
C SER A 238 -10.65 5.42 -28.02
N ILE A 239 -9.77 6.28 -28.54
CA ILE A 239 -8.32 6.21 -28.28
C ILE A 239 -7.76 7.49 -27.65
N VAL A 240 -8.47 8.62 -27.75
CA VAL A 240 -8.07 9.88 -27.12
C VAL A 240 -8.48 9.84 -25.64
N ARG A 241 -7.54 10.19 -24.75
CA ARG A 241 -7.81 10.28 -23.31
C ARG A 241 -8.92 11.29 -23.02
N TYR A 242 -9.77 10.97 -22.04
CA TYR A 242 -10.85 11.83 -21.56
C TYR A 242 -11.96 12.12 -22.60
N SER A 243 -12.17 11.21 -23.57
CA SER A 243 -13.21 11.36 -24.62
C SER A 243 -14.42 10.43 -24.45
N ILE A 244 -14.62 9.83 -23.27
CA ILE A 244 -15.72 8.88 -23.03
C ILE A 244 -17.09 9.54 -23.12
N GLY A 245 -17.24 10.80 -22.68
CA GLY A 245 -18.49 11.54 -22.82
C GLY A 245 -18.83 11.76 -24.30
N ALA A 246 -17.82 12.11 -25.10
CA ALA A 246 -18.00 12.26 -26.54
C ALA A 246 -18.37 10.93 -27.22
N LEU A 247 -17.74 9.82 -26.83
CA LEU A 247 -18.10 8.48 -27.33
C LEU A 247 -19.57 8.14 -27.03
N ARG A 248 -20.03 8.34 -25.80
CA ARG A 248 -21.43 8.10 -25.41
C ARG A 248 -22.39 8.97 -26.24
N GLY A 249 -22.06 10.26 -26.40
CA GLY A 249 -22.89 11.20 -27.16
C GLY A 249 -23.01 10.82 -28.64
N LEU A 250 -21.94 10.34 -29.26
CA LEU A 250 -21.96 9.83 -30.64
C LEU A 250 -22.87 8.60 -30.76
N LEU A 251 -22.69 7.62 -29.87
CA LEU A 251 -23.43 6.35 -29.90
C LEU A 251 -24.94 6.53 -29.64
N GLU A 252 -25.32 7.43 -28.73
CA GLU A 252 -26.73 7.76 -28.47
C GLU A 252 -27.42 8.47 -29.64
N ARG A 253 -26.66 9.12 -30.51
CA ARG A 253 -27.16 9.73 -31.75
C ARG A 253 -27.09 8.80 -32.96
N GLY A 254 -26.89 7.50 -32.72
CA GLY A 254 -27.03 6.46 -33.74
C GLY A 254 -25.81 6.28 -34.63
N VAL A 255 -24.64 6.79 -34.25
CA VAL A 255 -23.37 6.46 -34.92
C VAL A 255 -23.13 4.96 -34.81
N ASP A 256 -22.88 4.29 -35.94
CA ASP A 256 -22.64 2.85 -35.96
C ASP A 256 -21.30 2.52 -35.27
N VAL A 257 -21.39 1.78 -34.16
CA VAL A 257 -20.23 1.34 -33.36
C VAL A 257 -19.25 0.47 -34.16
N ASN A 258 -19.75 -0.19 -35.22
CA ASN A 258 -18.98 -1.08 -36.08
C ASN A 258 -18.48 -0.41 -37.36
N THR A 259 -18.59 0.92 -37.45
CA THR A 259 -17.99 1.68 -38.55
C THR A 259 -16.52 1.34 -38.70
N GLN A 260 -16.12 0.99 -39.92
CA GLN A 260 -14.74 0.69 -40.27
C GLN A 260 -14.01 1.95 -40.77
N ASP A 261 -12.77 2.12 -40.34
CA ASP A 261 -11.86 3.10 -40.91
C ASP A 261 -11.26 2.64 -42.26
N SER A 262 -10.32 3.42 -42.82
CA SER A 262 -9.69 3.11 -44.10
C SER A 262 -8.82 1.84 -44.10
N GLU A 263 -8.53 1.28 -42.93
CA GLU A 263 -7.78 0.04 -42.76
C GLU A 263 -8.69 -1.13 -42.38
N GLY A 264 -10.02 -0.95 -42.49
CA GLY A 264 -11.01 -1.97 -42.13
C GLY A 264 -11.11 -2.20 -40.63
N ARG A 265 -10.61 -1.28 -39.79
CA ARG A 265 -10.62 -1.45 -38.33
C ARG A 265 -11.84 -0.75 -37.74
N THR A 266 -12.49 -1.41 -36.77
CA THR A 266 -13.56 -0.81 -35.95
C THR A 266 -12.97 0.00 -34.79
N ALA A 267 -13.82 0.76 -34.10
CA ALA A 267 -13.47 1.47 -32.87
C ALA A 267 -12.87 0.54 -31.80
N LEU A 268 -13.48 -0.64 -31.61
CA LEU A 268 -12.98 -1.66 -30.69
C LEU A 268 -11.60 -2.19 -31.11
N LYS A 269 -11.38 -2.44 -32.41
CA LYS A 269 -10.07 -2.88 -32.93
C LYS A 269 -8.98 -1.85 -32.69
N ARG A 270 -9.28 -0.56 -32.88
CA ARG A 270 -8.32 0.52 -32.59
C ARG A 270 -7.99 0.64 -31.10
N LEU A 271 -8.97 0.45 -30.22
CA LEU A 271 -8.78 0.48 -28.77
C LEU A 271 -7.80 -0.62 -28.33
N VAL A 272 -8.05 -1.88 -28.72
CA VAL A 272 -7.22 -3.00 -28.24
C VAL A 272 -5.81 -3.03 -28.84
N SER A 273 -5.61 -2.44 -30.01
CA SER A 273 -4.28 -2.32 -30.63
C SER A 273 -3.42 -1.20 -30.03
N ARG A 274 -3.91 -0.43 -29.05
CA ARG A 274 -3.20 0.72 -28.45
C ARG A 274 -3.23 0.68 -26.92
N PRO A 275 -2.25 0.03 -26.27
CA PRO A 275 -2.13 0.09 -24.82
C PRO A 275 -1.69 1.48 -24.31
N PRO A 276 -2.10 1.87 -23.09
CA PRO A 276 -2.99 1.15 -22.18
C PRO A 276 -4.47 1.20 -22.60
N LEU A 277 -5.18 0.07 -22.49
CA LEU A 277 -6.60 -0.05 -22.82
C LEU A 277 -7.46 0.61 -21.73
N SER A 278 -8.45 1.42 -22.10
CA SER A 278 -9.44 1.97 -21.16
C SER A 278 -10.62 1.00 -21.00
N THR A 279 -10.82 0.49 -19.78
CA THR A 279 -11.94 -0.41 -19.47
C THR A 279 -13.30 0.27 -19.64
N ASP A 280 -13.42 1.55 -19.31
CA ASP A 280 -14.70 2.26 -19.44
C ASP A 280 -15.08 2.47 -20.92
N VAL A 281 -14.11 2.78 -21.78
CA VAL A 281 -14.34 2.87 -23.23
C VAL A 281 -14.70 1.51 -23.80
N LEU A 282 -13.98 0.45 -23.40
CA LEU A 282 -14.29 -0.93 -23.78
C LEU A 282 -15.75 -1.28 -23.42
N ARG A 283 -16.16 -0.98 -22.18
CA ARG A 283 -17.52 -1.23 -21.69
C ARG A 283 -18.57 -0.50 -22.50
N VAL A 284 -18.36 0.78 -22.81
CA VAL A 284 -19.30 1.57 -23.62
C VAL A 284 -19.43 1.00 -25.03
N LEU A 285 -18.32 0.67 -25.69
CA LEU A 285 -18.37 0.06 -27.03
C LEU A 285 -19.16 -1.26 -27.03
N LEU A 286 -18.90 -2.14 -26.06
CA LEU A 286 -19.59 -3.43 -25.94
C LEU A 286 -21.09 -3.26 -25.62
N GLN A 287 -21.45 -2.34 -24.72
CA GLN A 287 -22.85 -2.01 -24.39
C GLN A 287 -23.65 -1.57 -25.62
N HIS A 288 -23.00 -0.90 -26.57
CA HIS A 288 -23.62 -0.46 -27.82
C HIS A 288 -23.46 -1.45 -28.97
N GLY A 289 -23.04 -2.69 -28.71
CA GLY A 289 -23.02 -3.77 -29.70
C GLY A 289 -21.77 -3.81 -30.58
N ALA A 290 -20.62 -3.34 -30.08
CA ALA A 290 -19.35 -3.52 -30.78
C ALA A 290 -19.08 -5.01 -31.04
N SER A 291 -18.80 -5.35 -32.30
CA SER A 291 -18.50 -6.72 -32.71
C SER A 291 -17.17 -7.18 -32.12
N LEU A 292 -17.21 -8.34 -31.47
CA LEU A 292 -16.01 -9.03 -30.97
C LEU A 292 -15.28 -9.80 -32.09
N GLU A 293 -15.84 -9.84 -33.30
CA GLU A 293 -15.21 -10.50 -34.45
C GLU A 293 -13.97 -9.74 -34.89
N MET A 294 -12.81 -10.34 -34.61
CA MET A 294 -11.52 -9.87 -35.06
C MET A 294 -10.68 -11.09 -35.38
N VAL A 295 -10.04 -11.07 -36.54
CA VAL A 295 -9.07 -12.08 -36.94
C VAL A 295 -7.81 -11.34 -37.38
N GLY A 296 -6.71 -11.60 -36.67
CA GLY A 296 -5.37 -11.16 -37.03
C GLY A 296 -4.78 -11.99 -38.18
N GLU A 297 -3.58 -11.64 -38.62
CA GLU A 297 -2.94 -12.29 -39.77
C GLU A 297 -2.58 -13.76 -39.52
N ALA A 298 -2.36 -14.16 -38.27
CA ALA A 298 -2.11 -15.55 -37.88
C ALA A 298 -3.36 -16.22 -37.27
N GLY A 299 -4.54 -15.63 -37.45
CA GLY A 299 -5.79 -16.13 -36.88
C GLY A 299 -6.04 -15.66 -35.44
N GLU A 300 -5.35 -14.63 -34.95
CA GLU A 300 -5.52 -14.11 -33.60
C GLU A 300 -6.93 -13.52 -33.41
N SER A 301 -7.66 -14.00 -32.41
CA SER A 301 -8.91 -13.38 -31.99
C SER A 301 -8.69 -12.12 -31.14
N LEU A 302 -9.74 -11.32 -30.95
CA LEU A 302 -9.75 -10.21 -29.99
C LEU A 302 -9.23 -10.65 -28.61
N PHE A 303 -9.63 -11.85 -28.17
CA PHE A 303 -9.25 -12.41 -26.86
C PHE A 303 -7.75 -12.66 -26.77
N HIS A 304 -7.07 -13.04 -27.85
CA HIS A 304 -5.61 -13.19 -27.86
C HIS A 304 -4.92 -11.83 -27.63
N THR A 305 -5.42 -10.79 -28.29
CA THR A 305 -4.89 -9.42 -28.13
C THR A 305 -5.11 -8.92 -26.70
N ILE A 306 -6.28 -9.17 -26.10
CA ILE A 306 -6.58 -8.78 -24.73
C ILE A 306 -5.79 -9.63 -23.73
N ALA A 307 -5.60 -10.93 -23.98
CA ALA A 307 -4.76 -11.77 -23.13
C ALA A 307 -3.30 -11.27 -23.11
N HIS A 308 -2.80 -10.75 -24.22
CA HIS A 308 -1.45 -10.20 -24.32
C HIS A 308 -1.31 -8.79 -23.72
N ASN A 309 -2.27 -7.90 -23.98
CA ASN A 309 -2.13 -6.46 -23.70
C ASN A 309 -3.13 -5.90 -22.69
N GLY A 310 -4.16 -6.64 -22.31
CA GLY A 310 -5.26 -6.19 -21.43
C GLY A 310 -5.09 -6.63 -19.97
N THR A 311 -6.08 -6.30 -19.14
CA THR A 311 -6.19 -6.76 -17.74
C THR A 311 -7.17 -7.92 -17.61
N THR A 312 -7.13 -8.65 -16.50
CA THR A 312 -8.14 -9.67 -16.17
C THR A 312 -9.58 -9.13 -16.24
N GLU A 313 -9.84 -7.91 -15.74
CA GLU A 313 -11.16 -7.26 -15.83
C GLU A 313 -11.62 -7.09 -17.29
N GLN A 314 -10.72 -6.66 -18.17
CA GLN A 314 -11.03 -6.43 -19.58
C GLN A 314 -11.29 -7.74 -20.33
N LEU A 315 -10.53 -8.79 -20.03
CA LEU A 315 -10.76 -10.11 -20.60
C LEU A 315 -12.12 -10.66 -20.15
N GLN A 316 -12.43 -10.60 -18.85
CA GLN A 316 -13.71 -11.03 -18.31
C GLN A 316 -14.88 -10.24 -18.89
N LEU A 317 -14.73 -8.92 -19.06
CA LEU A 317 -15.73 -8.07 -19.68
C LEU A 317 -15.99 -8.49 -21.14
N CYS A 318 -14.96 -8.71 -21.95
CA CYS A 318 -15.17 -9.20 -23.32
C CYS A 318 -15.81 -10.59 -23.35
N LEU A 319 -15.46 -11.46 -22.41
CA LEU A 319 -16.04 -12.80 -22.30
C LEU A 319 -17.52 -12.77 -21.91
N SER A 320 -17.96 -11.81 -21.09
CA SER A 320 -19.38 -11.68 -20.71
C SER A 320 -20.26 -11.22 -21.87
N TYR A 321 -19.69 -10.56 -22.86
CA TYR A 321 -20.37 -10.16 -24.10
C TYR A 321 -20.15 -11.18 -25.24
N SER A 322 -19.37 -12.24 -25.01
CA SER A 322 -19.18 -13.29 -26.01
C SER A 322 -20.39 -14.22 -26.06
N PRO A 323 -20.91 -14.58 -27.25
CA PRO A 323 -21.98 -15.56 -27.38
C PRO A 323 -21.56 -16.97 -26.92
N ASN A 324 -20.25 -17.26 -26.87
CA ASN A 324 -19.70 -18.50 -26.34
C ASN A 324 -18.34 -18.24 -25.67
N SER A 325 -18.38 -17.90 -24.39
CA SER A 325 -17.20 -17.58 -23.58
C SER A 325 -16.20 -18.75 -23.51
N LEU A 326 -16.69 -19.99 -23.38
CA LEU A 326 -15.81 -21.16 -23.31
C LEU A 326 -15.08 -21.43 -24.62
N ALA A 327 -15.77 -21.31 -25.76
CA ALA A 327 -15.13 -21.40 -27.07
C ALA A 327 -14.13 -20.26 -27.31
N SER A 328 -14.42 -19.07 -26.78
CA SER A 328 -13.51 -17.92 -26.85
C SER A 328 -12.24 -18.16 -26.03
N ILE A 329 -12.38 -18.69 -24.81
CA ILE A 329 -11.27 -19.05 -23.91
C ILE A 329 -10.38 -20.15 -24.51
N ARG A 330 -10.99 -21.15 -25.16
CA ARG A 330 -10.29 -22.27 -25.80
C ARG A 330 -9.88 -22.01 -27.25
N SER A 331 -10.04 -20.78 -27.74
CA SER A 331 -9.64 -20.44 -29.10
C SER A 331 -8.12 -20.56 -29.27
N GLN A 332 -7.74 -20.94 -30.49
CA GLN A 332 -6.34 -21.09 -30.89
C GLN A 332 -6.11 -20.38 -32.22
N THR A 333 -4.89 -19.88 -32.41
CA THR A 333 -4.45 -19.32 -33.70
C THR A 333 -4.19 -20.42 -34.73
N SER A 334 -3.87 -20.06 -35.97
CA SER A 334 -3.54 -21.06 -37.02
C SER A 334 -2.27 -21.86 -36.73
N HIS A 335 -1.45 -21.42 -35.76
CA HIS A 335 -0.21 -22.08 -35.33
C HIS A 335 -0.38 -22.84 -33.99
N GLY A 336 -1.63 -23.00 -33.53
CA GLY A 336 -1.95 -23.68 -32.28
C GLY A 336 -1.67 -22.86 -31.01
N GLU A 337 -1.35 -21.56 -31.13
CA GLU A 337 -1.14 -20.71 -29.96
C GLU A 337 -2.47 -20.47 -29.24
N THR A 338 -2.50 -20.73 -27.94
CA THR A 338 -3.66 -20.50 -27.07
C THR A 338 -3.62 -19.11 -26.43
N LEU A 339 -4.72 -18.69 -25.80
CA LEU A 339 -4.72 -17.49 -24.93
C LEU A 339 -3.63 -17.53 -23.85
N LEU A 340 -3.28 -18.73 -23.34
CA LEU A 340 -2.27 -18.90 -22.31
C LEU A 340 -0.87 -18.54 -22.83
N HIS A 341 -0.58 -18.80 -24.11
CA HIS A 341 0.67 -18.37 -24.74
C HIS A 341 0.75 -16.84 -24.83
N TYR A 342 -0.34 -16.19 -25.25
CA TYR A 342 -0.39 -14.73 -25.37
C TYR A 342 -0.31 -14.05 -24.00
N ALA A 343 -1.00 -14.58 -22.99
CA ALA A 343 -0.92 -14.08 -21.62
C ALA A 343 0.51 -14.20 -21.04
N ALA A 344 1.16 -15.35 -21.26
CA ALA A 344 2.54 -15.56 -20.85
C ALA A 344 3.52 -14.62 -21.57
N ALA A 345 3.38 -14.46 -22.89
CA ALA A 345 4.21 -13.54 -23.68
C ALA A 345 4.04 -12.07 -23.25
N GLY A 346 2.81 -11.67 -22.90
CA GLY A 346 2.49 -10.35 -22.37
C GLY A 346 2.87 -10.13 -20.90
N GLY A 347 3.28 -11.19 -20.19
CA GLY A 347 3.61 -11.12 -18.76
C GLY A 347 2.38 -10.82 -17.90
N ARG A 348 1.21 -11.29 -18.31
CA ARG A 348 -0.08 -11.13 -17.63
C ARG A 348 -0.30 -12.30 -16.67
N ASP A 349 0.40 -12.31 -15.54
CA ASP A 349 0.34 -13.38 -14.54
C ASP A 349 -1.08 -13.59 -13.98
N ASP A 350 -1.85 -12.50 -13.84
CA ASP A 350 -3.26 -12.51 -13.49
C ASP A 350 -4.14 -13.26 -14.52
N ILE A 351 -3.92 -12.98 -15.81
CA ILE A 351 -4.63 -13.66 -16.90
C ILE A 351 -4.15 -15.11 -17.05
N VAL A 352 -2.85 -15.38 -16.90
CA VAL A 352 -2.29 -16.75 -16.88
C VAL A 352 -3.01 -17.57 -15.80
N LYS A 353 -3.15 -17.02 -14.58
CA LYS A 353 -3.87 -17.66 -13.49
C LYS A 353 -5.33 -17.93 -13.85
N LEU A 354 -6.05 -16.92 -14.35
CA LEU A 354 -7.44 -17.05 -14.77
C LEU A 354 -7.63 -18.17 -15.81
N LEU A 355 -6.77 -18.21 -16.82
CA LEU A 355 -6.87 -19.19 -17.91
C LEU A 355 -6.59 -20.61 -17.44
N LEU A 356 -5.65 -20.81 -16.51
CA LEU A 356 -5.38 -22.11 -15.89
C LEU A 356 -6.54 -22.57 -15.01
N GLU A 357 -7.21 -21.66 -14.30
CA GLU A 357 -8.45 -21.96 -13.55
C GLU A 357 -9.60 -22.41 -14.48
N HIS A 358 -9.61 -21.93 -15.72
CA HIS A 358 -10.54 -22.39 -16.77
C HIS A 358 -10.09 -23.70 -17.45
N GLY A 359 -9.06 -24.36 -16.93
CA GLY A 359 -8.60 -25.67 -17.37
C GLY A 359 -7.84 -25.66 -18.69
N LEU A 360 -7.20 -24.54 -19.06
CA LEU A 360 -6.25 -24.56 -20.17
C LEU A 360 -5.06 -25.43 -19.81
N ASP A 361 -4.58 -26.20 -20.78
CA ASP A 361 -3.39 -27.03 -20.61
C ASP A 361 -2.16 -26.15 -20.41
N VAL A 362 -1.54 -26.27 -19.24
CA VAL A 362 -0.31 -25.56 -18.85
C VAL A 362 0.87 -25.90 -19.76
N ASN A 363 0.85 -27.09 -20.36
CA ASN A 363 1.85 -27.62 -21.27
C ASN A 363 1.35 -27.63 -22.72
N ALA A 364 0.33 -26.82 -23.06
CA ALA A 364 -0.11 -26.66 -24.43
C ALA A 364 1.09 -26.31 -25.33
N VAL A 365 1.20 -26.97 -26.48
CA VAL A 365 2.29 -26.78 -27.43
C VAL A 365 1.78 -26.17 -28.73
N THR A 366 2.52 -25.21 -29.27
CA THR A 366 2.33 -24.70 -30.64
C THR A 366 2.83 -25.70 -31.68
N SER A 367 2.61 -25.39 -32.96
CA SER A 367 3.11 -26.21 -34.09
C SER A 367 4.63 -26.40 -34.12
N ASN A 368 5.39 -25.46 -33.55
CA ASN A 368 6.86 -25.49 -33.45
C ASN A 368 7.37 -25.82 -32.04
N GLY A 369 6.52 -26.37 -31.16
CA GLY A 369 6.93 -26.87 -29.85
C GLY A 369 7.08 -25.82 -28.74
N TRP A 370 6.58 -24.60 -28.95
CA TRP A 370 6.58 -23.57 -27.90
C TRP A 370 5.51 -23.84 -26.86
N THR A 371 5.85 -23.63 -25.59
CA THR A 371 4.93 -23.72 -24.45
C THR A 371 4.70 -22.35 -23.82
N PRO A 372 3.66 -22.18 -23.01
CA PRO A 372 3.47 -20.97 -22.22
C PRO A 372 4.69 -20.60 -21.37
N LEU A 373 5.44 -21.58 -20.85
CA LEU A 373 6.64 -21.32 -20.05
C LEU A 373 7.74 -20.65 -20.89
N LEU A 374 7.97 -21.12 -22.12
CA LEU A 374 8.92 -20.51 -23.05
C LEU A 374 8.48 -19.10 -23.45
N CYS A 375 7.18 -18.90 -23.71
CA CYS A 375 6.62 -17.57 -23.97
C CYS A 375 6.79 -16.62 -22.77
N ALA A 376 6.59 -17.11 -21.54
CA ALA A 376 6.78 -16.33 -20.31
C ALA A 376 8.23 -15.87 -20.15
N LEU A 377 9.20 -16.73 -20.46
CA LEU A 377 10.62 -16.45 -20.34
C LEU A 377 11.22 -15.68 -21.54
N SER A 378 10.49 -15.48 -22.64
CA SER A 378 11.03 -14.77 -23.81
C SER A 378 10.84 -13.25 -23.70
N PRO A 379 11.84 -12.42 -24.08
CA PRO A 379 11.75 -10.97 -23.99
C PRO A 379 10.75 -10.40 -25.02
N THR A 380 9.83 -9.55 -24.55
CA THR A 380 8.84 -8.86 -25.39
C THR A 380 8.82 -7.36 -25.08
N ASN A 381 8.31 -6.54 -26.00
CA ASN A 381 8.16 -5.10 -25.80
C ASN A 381 7.12 -4.74 -24.71
N PHE A 382 6.31 -5.70 -24.27
CA PHE A 382 5.19 -5.49 -23.36
C PHE A 382 5.47 -5.99 -21.94
N LYS A 383 6.61 -6.63 -21.71
CA LYS A 383 6.91 -7.36 -20.48
C LYS A 383 8.25 -6.93 -19.89
N ARG A 384 8.26 -6.67 -18.58
CA ARG A 384 9.48 -6.47 -17.78
C ARG A 384 9.96 -7.78 -17.17
N GLU A 385 11.21 -7.85 -16.72
CA GLU A 385 11.81 -9.05 -16.15
C GLU A 385 10.99 -9.61 -14.99
N GLN A 386 10.50 -8.75 -14.08
CA GLN A 386 9.73 -9.19 -12.91
C GLN A 386 8.42 -9.89 -13.31
N CYS A 387 7.72 -9.37 -14.33
CA CYS A 387 6.48 -9.96 -14.82
C CYS A 387 6.73 -11.29 -15.54
N ALA A 388 7.84 -11.40 -16.29
CA ALA A 388 8.26 -12.65 -16.92
C ALA A 388 8.52 -13.75 -15.88
N TYR A 389 9.25 -13.41 -14.81
CA TYR A 389 9.61 -14.37 -13.78
C TYR A 389 8.39 -14.84 -12.97
N ARG A 390 7.47 -13.94 -12.60
CA ARG A 390 6.23 -14.34 -11.91
C ARG A 390 5.35 -15.26 -12.76
N ALA A 391 5.19 -14.95 -14.04
CA ALA A 391 4.42 -15.80 -14.96
C ALA A 391 5.08 -17.18 -15.12
N ALA A 392 6.41 -17.24 -15.23
CA ALA A 392 7.16 -18.49 -15.32
C ALA A 392 7.06 -19.31 -14.02
N GLU A 393 7.21 -18.70 -12.85
CA GLU A 393 7.04 -19.35 -11.54
C GLU A 393 5.62 -19.92 -11.39
N LEU A 394 4.59 -19.16 -11.75
CA LEU A 394 3.21 -19.61 -11.71
C LEU A 394 2.98 -20.82 -12.62
N LEU A 395 3.52 -20.80 -13.83
CA LEU A 395 3.43 -21.91 -14.77
C LEU A 395 4.14 -23.16 -14.21
N LEU A 396 5.35 -23.02 -13.66
CA LEU A 396 6.10 -24.11 -13.04
C LEU A 396 5.38 -24.69 -11.80
N GLN A 397 4.76 -23.85 -10.99
CA GLN A 397 3.91 -24.28 -9.86
C GLN A 397 2.69 -25.07 -10.32
N LYS A 398 2.13 -24.72 -11.49
CA LYS A 398 0.98 -25.41 -12.09
C LYS A 398 1.36 -26.61 -12.95
N GLY A 399 2.64 -27.02 -12.92
CA GLY A 399 3.10 -28.24 -13.57
C GLY A 399 3.62 -28.04 -15.00
N ALA A 400 4.02 -26.82 -15.38
CA ALA A 400 4.76 -26.61 -16.62
C ALA A 400 6.06 -27.42 -16.61
N SER A 401 6.32 -28.13 -17.69
CA SER A 401 7.54 -28.91 -17.87
C SER A 401 8.72 -27.98 -18.15
N ALA A 402 9.79 -28.13 -17.36
CA ALA A 402 11.07 -27.45 -17.61
C ALA A 402 11.94 -28.18 -18.64
N GLN A 403 11.58 -29.42 -19.01
CA GLN A 403 12.37 -30.31 -19.88
C GLN A 403 12.12 -30.07 -21.38
N ILE A 404 11.41 -29.01 -21.73
CA ILE A 404 10.94 -28.75 -23.09
C ILE A 404 12.05 -28.15 -23.93
N VAL A 405 12.10 -28.57 -25.20
CA VAL A 405 12.96 -28.03 -26.24
C VAL A 405 12.09 -27.84 -27.49
N THR A 406 12.12 -26.65 -28.09
CA THR A 406 11.34 -26.36 -29.32
C THR A 406 11.97 -27.02 -30.55
N ASP A 407 11.30 -26.97 -31.70
CA ASP A 407 11.86 -27.48 -32.97
C ASP A 407 13.11 -26.71 -33.41
N GLU A 408 13.24 -25.46 -32.95
CA GLU A 408 14.44 -24.63 -33.10
C GLU A 408 15.55 -25.00 -32.09
N GLY A 409 15.31 -25.95 -31.19
CA GLY A 409 16.23 -26.35 -30.13
C GLY A 409 16.27 -25.40 -28.93
N TRP A 410 15.24 -24.55 -28.76
CA TRP A 410 15.18 -23.55 -27.69
C TRP A 410 14.66 -24.15 -26.38
N SER A 411 15.40 -23.97 -25.27
CA SER A 411 14.99 -24.45 -23.93
C SER A 411 14.58 -23.29 -23.00
N PRO A 412 13.90 -23.55 -21.86
CA PRO A 412 13.61 -22.52 -20.88
C PRO A 412 14.85 -21.76 -20.38
N LEU A 413 15.99 -22.44 -20.26
CA LEU A 413 17.25 -21.81 -19.86
C LEU A 413 17.78 -20.87 -20.96
N HIS A 414 17.60 -21.20 -22.25
CA HIS A 414 17.91 -20.27 -23.35
C HIS A 414 17.06 -19.01 -23.24
N ALA A 415 15.74 -19.17 -23.11
CA ALA A 415 14.83 -18.03 -22.99
C ALA A 415 15.19 -17.14 -21.79
N LEU A 416 15.46 -17.73 -20.62
CA LEU A 416 15.90 -16.97 -19.44
C LEU A 416 17.26 -16.27 -19.64
N ALA A 417 18.20 -16.92 -20.33
CA ALA A 417 19.53 -16.38 -20.61
C ALA A 417 19.51 -15.19 -21.58
N THR A 418 18.43 -14.99 -22.35
CA THR A 418 18.28 -13.84 -23.26
C THR A 418 17.89 -12.52 -22.59
N TRP A 419 17.70 -12.49 -21.27
CA TRP A 419 17.50 -11.23 -20.56
C TRP A 419 18.85 -10.59 -20.26
N PRO A 420 19.04 -9.29 -20.53
CA PRO A 420 20.26 -8.60 -20.13
C PRO A 420 20.38 -8.60 -18.60
N THR A 421 21.57 -8.32 -18.07
CA THR A 421 21.74 -8.14 -16.61
C THR A 421 20.74 -7.10 -16.09
N ALA A 422 19.87 -7.51 -15.18
CA ALA A 422 19.04 -6.56 -14.45
C ALA A 422 19.95 -5.61 -13.64
N ARG A 423 19.59 -4.33 -13.62
CA ARG A 423 20.37 -3.29 -12.92
C ARG A 423 20.18 -3.35 -11.41
N ASP A 424 19.02 -3.81 -10.96
CA ASP A 424 18.69 -4.01 -9.56
C ASP A 424 19.09 -5.42 -9.09
N GLU A 425 19.45 -5.52 -7.81
CA GLU A 425 19.91 -6.77 -7.20
C GLU A 425 18.80 -7.80 -7.02
N GLU A 426 17.58 -7.35 -6.73
CA GLU A 426 16.42 -8.22 -6.54
C GLU A 426 16.09 -9.03 -7.79
N THR A 427 16.02 -8.38 -8.96
CA THR A 427 15.71 -9.03 -10.23
C THR A 427 16.84 -9.97 -10.67
N ARG A 428 18.11 -9.64 -10.40
CA ARG A 428 19.25 -10.57 -10.60
C ARG A 428 19.11 -11.82 -9.73
N ASN A 429 18.70 -11.65 -8.47
CA ASN A 429 18.48 -12.76 -7.55
C ASN A 429 17.28 -13.62 -7.97
N TRP A 430 16.22 -13.02 -8.53
CA TRP A 430 15.12 -13.80 -9.12
C TRP A 430 15.54 -14.61 -10.34
N ALA A 431 16.27 -14.02 -11.29
CA ALA A 431 16.77 -14.76 -12.45
C ALA A 431 17.67 -15.94 -12.02
N THR A 432 18.49 -15.73 -11.00
CA THR A 432 19.35 -16.77 -10.39
C THR A 432 18.52 -17.91 -9.80
N ARG A 433 17.53 -17.59 -8.95
CA ARG A 433 16.63 -18.59 -8.35
C ARG A 433 15.82 -19.35 -9.39
N LEU A 434 15.33 -18.66 -10.42
CA LEU A 434 14.54 -19.27 -11.47
C LEU A 434 15.40 -20.21 -12.33
N ALA A 435 16.66 -19.85 -12.61
CA ALA A 435 17.61 -20.74 -13.26
C ALA A 435 17.88 -21.99 -12.41
N GLN A 436 18.03 -21.84 -11.09
CA GLN A 436 18.18 -22.96 -10.16
C GLN A 436 16.94 -23.87 -10.15
N ASP A 437 15.73 -23.30 -10.11
CA ASP A 437 14.48 -24.06 -10.13
C ASP A 437 14.32 -24.83 -11.45
N LEU A 438 14.58 -24.17 -12.59
CA LEU A 438 14.57 -24.81 -13.91
C LEU A 438 15.53 -25.99 -13.97
N ILE A 439 16.79 -25.82 -13.55
CA ILE A 439 17.78 -26.90 -13.49
C ILE A 439 17.32 -28.04 -12.58
N SER A 440 16.79 -27.71 -11.39
CA SER A 440 16.31 -28.71 -10.42
C SER A 440 15.15 -29.55 -10.98
N ARG A 441 14.38 -28.98 -11.91
CA ARG A 441 13.27 -29.63 -12.61
C ARG A 441 13.69 -30.33 -13.91
N GLY A 442 15.00 -30.40 -14.16
CA GLY A 442 15.60 -31.09 -15.30
C GLY A 442 15.65 -30.27 -16.58
N ALA A 443 15.67 -28.94 -16.50
CA ALA A 443 15.85 -28.11 -17.70
C ALA A 443 17.18 -28.47 -18.40
N PRO A 444 17.19 -28.69 -19.72
CA PRO A 444 18.41 -29.04 -20.45
C PRO A 444 19.44 -27.91 -20.37
N VAL A 445 20.56 -28.19 -19.70
CA VAL A 445 21.71 -27.27 -19.52
C VAL A 445 22.69 -27.33 -20.69
N ASP A 446 22.61 -28.40 -21.48
CA ASP A 446 23.47 -28.74 -22.62
C ASP A 446 22.68 -28.77 -23.94
N ALA A 447 21.44 -28.25 -23.96
CA ALA A 447 20.68 -28.16 -25.20
C ALA A 447 21.38 -27.21 -26.18
N GLU A 448 21.49 -27.65 -27.44
CA GLU A 448 22.09 -26.88 -28.52
C GLU A 448 20.99 -26.46 -29.51
N PRO A 449 20.61 -25.17 -29.57
CA PRO A 449 19.61 -24.68 -30.49
C PRO A 449 20.11 -24.81 -31.93
N ARG A 450 19.19 -25.15 -32.85
CA ARG A 450 19.46 -25.15 -34.30
C ARG A 450 19.78 -23.74 -34.82
N LEU A 451 19.53 -22.67 -34.05
CA LEU A 451 19.81 -21.32 -34.50
C LEU A 451 21.29 -20.91 -34.41
N ILE A 452 21.89 -20.98 -35.60
CA ILE A 452 22.72 -20.01 -36.33
C ILE A 452 24.12 -19.69 -35.79
N GLN A 453 25.10 -20.21 -36.52
CA GLN A 453 26.49 -19.77 -36.65
C GLN A 453 26.61 -18.34 -37.23
N ASP A 454 25.77 -17.39 -36.80
CA ASP A 454 25.79 -15.98 -37.22
C ASP A 454 26.10 -15.12 -35.99
N PRO A 455 27.37 -14.70 -35.81
CA PRO A 455 27.79 -13.87 -34.70
C PRO A 455 27.16 -12.46 -34.71
N ASP A 456 26.41 -12.06 -35.74
CA ASP A 456 25.75 -10.74 -35.84
C ASP A 456 24.30 -10.71 -35.30
N ILE A 457 23.81 -11.79 -34.67
CA ILE A 457 22.51 -11.81 -33.98
C ILE A 457 22.65 -11.16 -32.61
N ASN A 458 22.11 -9.96 -32.45
CA ASN A 458 22.08 -9.25 -31.17
C ASN A 458 20.70 -9.31 -30.50
N MET A 459 20.67 -9.04 -29.19
CA MET A 459 19.46 -9.13 -28.34
C MET A 459 18.29 -8.26 -28.79
N SER A 460 18.55 -7.21 -29.60
CA SER A 460 17.47 -6.38 -30.13
C SER A 460 16.67 -7.07 -31.23
N LYS A 461 17.27 -8.01 -31.96
CA LYS A 461 16.62 -8.80 -33.02
C LYS A 461 15.74 -9.93 -32.48
N LEU A 462 16.00 -10.40 -31.25
CA LEU A 462 15.23 -11.46 -30.60
C LEU A 462 14.03 -10.96 -29.77
N ARG A 463 13.84 -9.64 -29.68
CA ARG A 463 12.69 -9.07 -28.97
C ARG A 463 11.39 -9.37 -29.72
N ASP A 464 10.37 -9.83 -28.99
CA ASP A 464 9.08 -10.32 -29.51
C ASP A 464 9.16 -11.61 -30.36
N MET A 465 10.32 -12.31 -30.37
CA MET A 465 10.49 -13.59 -31.08
C MET A 465 10.07 -14.78 -30.21
N TRP A 466 8.76 -15.04 -30.16
CA TRP A 466 8.16 -16.19 -29.46
C TRP A 466 7.09 -16.86 -30.31
N GLY A 467 6.87 -18.17 -30.12
CA GLY A 467 5.92 -18.96 -30.91
C GLY A 467 6.31 -19.02 -32.40
N PHE A 468 5.34 -18.87 -33.31
CA PHE A 468 5.58 -18.92 -34.76
C PHE A 468 6.48 -17.78 -35.28
N ARG A 469 6.60 -16.67 -34.52
CA ARG A 469 7.48 -15.55 -34.89
C ARG A 469 8.95 -15.99 -34.89
N MET A 470 9.32 -16.91 -33.99
CA MET A 470 10.67 -17.47 -33.95
C MET A 470 10.93 -18.31 -35.21
N GLU A 471 10.03 -19.22 -35.56
CA GLU A 471 10.11 -20.04 -36.78
C GLU A 471 10.33 -19.19 -38.04
N ARG A 472 9.50 -18.16 -38.26
CA ARG A 472 9.65 -17.22 -39.38
C ARG A 472 10.98 -16.47 -39.38
N PHE A 473 11.47 -16.12 -38.18
CA PHE A 473 12.78 -15.51 -38.04
C PHE A 473 13.87 -16.48 -38.50
N VAL A 474 13.84 -17.75 -38.06
CA VAL A 474 14.78 -18.81 -38.47
C VAL A 474 14.80 -19.00 -39.98
N GLU A 475 13.63 -19.15 -40.60
CA GLU A 475 13.49 -19.40 -42.05
C GLU A 475 14.04 -18.24 -42.91
N GLY A 476 14.06 -17.03 -42.36
CA GLY A 476 14.58 -15.84 -43.03
C GLY A 476 16.11 -15.73 -43.08
N LEU A 477 16.84 -16.59 -42.36
CA LEU A 477 18.29 -16.53 -42.26
C LEU A 477 18.97 -17.35 -43.36
N GLN A 478 20.02 -16.78 -43.96
CA GLN A 478 20.79 -17.44 -45.01
C GLN A 478 21.64 -18.58 -44.39
N PRO A 479 21.73 -19.78 -45.00
CA PRO A 479 22.62 -20.82 -44.53
C PRO A 479 24.09 -20.39 -44.70
N VAL A 480 24.84 -20.36 -43.61
CA VAL A 480 26.28 -20.00 -43.61
C VAL A 480 27.07 -21.12 -44.28
N THR A 481 27.75 -20.83 -45.39
CA THR A 481 28.73 -21.74 -45.98
C THR A 481 30.03 -21.66 -45.17
N GLN A 482 30.35 -22.76 -44.48
CA GLN A 482 31.58 -23.06 -43.72
C GLN A 482 32.71 -22.00 -43.82
N SER A 483 32.92 -21.27 -42.73
CA SER A 483 34.14 -20.52 -42.47
C SER A 483 35.23 -21.47 -41.96
N PRO A 484 36.50 -21.35 -42.41
CA PRO A 484 37.61 -22.21 -41.97
C PRO A 484 38.12 -21.91 -40.54
N TRP A 485 37.49 -20.98 -39.83
CA TRP A 485 37.69 -20.76 -38.40
C TRP A 485 36.62 -21.52 -37.63
N ASP A 486 36.76 -22.85 -37.66
CA ASP A 486 35.97 -23.80 -36.87
C ASP A 486 36.39 -23.63 -35.39
N MET A 487 35.89 -22.57 -34.74
CA MET A 487 35.78 -22.56 -33.28
C MET A 487 34.60 -23.47 -32.96
N SER A 488 34.78 -24.38 -32.00
CA SER A 488 33.69 -25.21 -31.49
C SER A 488 32.63 -24.29 -30.86
N ASP A 489 31.65 -23.89 -31.66
CA ASP A 489 30.60 -22.92 -31.31
C ASP A 489 29.57 -23.57 -30.39
N ASP A 490 29.89 -23.66 -29.11
CA ASP A 490 28.97 -24.03 -28.04
C ASP A 490 27.85 -22.96 -27.96
N THR A 491 26.62 -23.31 -28.35
CA THR A 491 25.44 -22.42 -28.29
C THR A 491 24.54 -22.73 -27.09
N THR A 492 25.08 -23.38 -26.06
CA THR A 492 24.35 -23.76 -24.84
C THR A 492 23.79 -22.57 -24.07
N PRO A 493 22.82 -22.78 -23.16
CA PRO A 493 22.30 -21.72 -22.29
C PRO A 493 23.38 -20.94 -21.52
N LEU A 494 24.52 -21.59 -21.21
CA LEU A 494 25.66 -20.94 -20.56
C LEU A 494 26.26 -19.83 -21.44
N MET A 495 26.44 -20.10 -22.72
CA MET A 495 27.02 -19.14 -23.66
C MET A 495 26.06 -17.98 -23.95
N TRP A 496 24.76 -18.25 -24.05
CA TRP A 496 23.74 -17.20 -24.14
C TRP A 496 23.71 -16.28 -22.91
N ALA A 497 23.88 -16.85 -21.72
CA ALA A 497 23.94 -16.08 -20.48
C ALA A 497 25.20 -15.20 -20.44
N MET A 498 26.32 -15.68 -20.99
CA MET A 498 27.55 -14.89 -21.15
C MET A 498 27.35 -13.74 -22.14
N TRP A 499 26.81 -13.98 -23.33
CA TRP A 499 26.60 -12.96 -24.37
C TRP A 499 25.62 -11.86 -23.93
N SER A 500 24.60 -12.23 -23.17
CA SER A 500 23.60 -11.30 -22.62
C SER A 500 24.05 -10.63 -21.31
N ASN A 501 25.23 -11.00 -20.79
CA ASN A 501 25.73 -10.60 -19.47
C ASN A 501 24.77 -10.98 -18.32
N ALA A 502 24.01 -12.07 -18.44
CA ALA A 502 23.10 -12.57 -17.41
C ALA A 502 23.86 -13.29 -16.27
N ILE A 503 24.65 -12.52 -15.51
CA ILE A 503 25.65 -13.01 -14.53
C ILE A 503 25.08 -14.08 -13.59
N GLY A 504 23.89 -13.85 -13.01
CA GLY A 504 23.27 -14.80 -12.08
C GLY A 504 22.89 -16.15 -12.72
N VAL A 505 22.40 -16.11 -13.96
CA VAL A 505 22.04 -17.31 -14.73
C VAL A 505 23.31 -18.04 -15.17
N PHE A 506 24.32 -17.30 -15.64
CA PHE A 506 25.63 -17.82 -16.03
C PHE A 506 26.31 -18.56 -14.86
N GLU A 507 26.45 -17.92 -13.70
CA GLU A 507 27.09 -18.53 -12.53
C GLU A 507 26.34 -19.76 -12.02
N THR A 508 25.01 -19.75 -12.12
CA THR A 508 24.18 -20.89 -11.73
C THR A 508 24.44 -22.11 -12.62
N ILE A 509 24.42 -21.92 -13.95
CA ILE A 509 24.66 -23.01 -14.90
C ILE A 509 26.11 -23.50 -14.77
N ARG A 510 27.08 -22.59 -14.67
CA ARG A 510 28.50 -22.92 -14.48
C ARG A 510 28.72 -23.75 -13.22
N THR A 511 28.17 -23.32 -12.08
CA THR A 511 28.31 -24.03 -10.80
C THR A 511 27.67 -25.41 -10.84
N HIS A 512 26.52 -25.53 -11.52
CA HIS A 512 25.88 -26.84 -11.72
C HIS A 512 26.77 -27.78 -12.53
N LEU A 513 27.31 -27.32 -13.67
CA LEU A 513 28.23 -28.11 -14.51
C LEU A 513 29.50 -28.50 -13.75
N ASP A 514 30.09 -27.58 -12.98
CA ASP A 514 31.25 -27.85 -12.13
C ASP A 514 30.93 -28.89 -11.04
N SER A 515 29.72 -28.82 -10.46
CA SER A 515 29.27 -29.80 -9.46
C SER A 515 29.02 -31.18 -10.07
N VAL A 516 28.50 -31.27 -11.31
CA VAL A 516 28.31 -32.53 -12.03
C VAL A 516 29.66 -33.15 -12.39
N LEU A 517 30.63 -32.34 -12.80
CA LEU A 517 32.02 -32.76 -13.04
C LEU A 517 32.70 -33.22 -11.73
N ALA A 518 32.46 -32.53 -10.61
CA ALA A 518 32.92 -32.94 -9.28
C ALA A 518 32.22 -34.22 -8.80
N MET A 519 30.92 -34.39 -9.08
CA MET A 519 30.16 -35.62 -8.80
C MET A 519 30.69 -36.80 -9.63
N GLY A 520 31.15 -36.58 -10.86
CA GLY A 520 31.87 -37.58 -11.65
C GLY A 520 33.19 -38.06 -11.03
N LEU A 521 33.85 -37.20 -10.24
CA LEU A 521 35.05 -37.53 -9.45
C LEU A 521 34.74 -38.12 -8.07
N LEU A 522 33.51 -37.93 -7.56
CA LEU A 522 33.04 -38.37 -6.23
C LEU A 522 32.41 -39.78 -6.19
N TRP A 523 32.28 -40.46 -7.34
CA TRP A 523 31.89 -41.89 -7.39
C TRP A 523 32.98 -42.87 -6.89
N GLY A 524 34.10 -42.34 -6.38
CA GLY A 524 35.18 -43.11 -5.76
C GLY A 524 35.26 -43.07 -4.22
N ALA A 525 34.38 -42.33 -3.52
CA ALA A 525 34.50 -42.19 -2.06
C ALA A 525 33.13 -42.30 -1.35
N THR A 526 32.69 -43.55 -1.18
CA THR A 526 32.01 -44.12 0.02
C THR A 526 31.18 -43.19 0.91
N ALA A 527 29.88 -43.43 1.04
CA ALA A 527 29.34 -44.37 2.02
C ALA A 527 29.76 -44.09 3.49
N LEU A 528 29.44 -42.91 4.00
CA LEU A 528 29.37 -42.58 5.44
C LEU A 528 28.78 -41.17 5.54
N LEU A 529 27.48 -41.04 5.89
CA LEU A 529 26.86 -39.82 6.49
C LEU A 529 25.32 -39.93 6.61
N ALA A 530 24.71 -41.08 6.32
CA ALA A 530 23.35 -41.40 6.75
C ALA A 530 23.35 -41.94 8.19
N ALA A 531 23.75 -41.12 9.17
CA ALA A 531 23.61 -41.40 10.60
C ALA A 531 23.97 -40.17 11.47
N ARG A 532 23.34 -39.01 11.28
CA ARG A 532 23.32 -37.89 12.26
C ARG A 532 22.04 -37.08 12.12
N ALA A 533 20.93 -37.68 12.51
CA ALA A 533 19.74 -36.97 12.98
C ALA A 533 19.64 -37.25 14.49
N ALA A 534 19.28 -36.23 15.27
CA ALA A 534 19.34 -36.15 16.74
C ALA A 534 20.75 -35.88 17.30
N GLN A 535 21.09 -34.59 17.38
CA GLN A 535 22.03 -34.05 18.38
C GLN A 535 21.64 -32.59 18.61
N ALA A 536 21.36 -32.24 19.88
CA ALA A 536 21.47 -30.88 20.37
C ALA A 536 22.81 -30.32 19.89
N TYR A 537 22.82 -29.12 19.31
CA TYR A 537 24.07 -28.52 18.90
C TYR A 537 24.89 -28.20 20.16
N PRO A 538 26.10 -28.76 20.32
CA PRO A 538 26.98 -28.34 21.39
C PRO A 538 27.48 -26.92 21.10
N ALA A 539 27.77 -26.20 22.18
CA ALA A 539 28.37 -24.88 22.20
C ALA A 539 29.42 -24.66 21.09
N ALA A 540 29.39 -23.45 20.55
CA ALA A 540 30.24 -22.96 19.48
C ALA A 540 31.69 -23.48 19.56
N GLY A 541 32.18 -23.98 18.43
CA GLY A 541 33.61 -24.22 18.25
C GLY A 541 34.36 -22.89 18.43
N SER A 542 35.34 -22.90 19.32
CA SER A 542 36.20 -21.77 19.66
C SER A 542 36.80 -21.12 18.41
N SER A 543 36.14 -20.08 17.90
CA SER A 543 36.85 -19.04 17.17
C SER A 543 37.53 -18.18 18.23
N THR A 544 38.81 -17.87 18.03
CA THR A 544 39.59 -16.98 18.89
C THR A 544 39.14 -15.53 18.70
N SER A 545 37.86 -15.26 18.98
CA SER A 545 37.30 -13.92 19.10
C SER A 545 37.44 -13.51 20.58
N THR A 546 38.05 -12.37 20.84
CA THR A 546 38.06 -11.78 22.18
C THR A 546 36.62 -11.45 22.56
N ALA A 547 36.08 -12.11 23.59
CA ALA A 547 34.72 -11.85 24.07
C ALA A 547 34.51 -10.36 24.33
N ALA A 548 33.44 -9.80 23.77
CA ALA A 548 33.14 -8.39 23.83
C ALA A 548 32.56 -8.06 25.21
N ALA A 549 33.16 -7.09 25.90
CA ALA A 549 32.69 -6.68 27.22
C ALA A 549 31.40 -5.85 27.11
N LEU A 550 30.37 -6.22 27.86
CA LEU A 550 29.12 -5.48 27.97
C LEU A 550 29.14 -4.60 29.22
N SER A 551 28.95 -3.29 29.06
CA SER A 551 28.90 -2.35 30.19
C SER A 551 27.50 -2.32 30.80
N VAL A 552 27.30 -2.99 31.93
CA VAL A 552 26.01 -3.00 32.63
C VAL A 552 26.07 -2.20 33.94
N PRO A 553 25.19 -1.20 34.13
CA PRO A 553 25.06 -0.52 35.41
C PRO A 553 24.71 -1.48 36.54
N LYS A 554 25.26 -1.25 37.73
CA LYS A 554 24.99 -2.10 38.91
C LYS A 554 23.63 -1.84 39.57
N THR A 555 23.00 -0.71 39.23
CA THR A 555 21.77 -0.19 39.84
C THR A 555 20.74 0.11 38.75
N ALA A 556 19.47 0.14 39.10
CA ALA A 556 18.35 0.49 38.22
C ALA A 556 18.28 1.99 37.88
N ALA A 557 19.28 2.80 38.25
CA ALA A 557 19.40 4.19 37.82
C ALA A 557 19.28 4.29 36.29
N GLY A 558 18.38 5.13 35.80
CA GLY A 558 18.09 5.28 34.36
C GLY A 558 17.33 4.13 33.70
N ALA A 559 16.89 3.12 34.47
CA ALA A 559 15.95 2.11 33.98
C ALA A 559 14.51 2.65 33.95
N SER A 560 13.64 1.96 33.21
CA SER A 560 12.22 2.26 33.03
C SER A 560 11.43 2.32 34.33
N ILE A 561 10.16 2.71 34.27
CA ILE A 561 9.18 2.46 35.34
C ILE A 561 9.16 0.98 35.78
N PRO A 562 8.72 0.68 37.01
CA PRO A 562 8.45 -0.71 37.41
C PRO A 562 7.29 -1.27 36.59
N HIS A 563 7.49 -2.44 35.98
CA HIS A 563 6.50 -3.11 35.15
C HIS A 563 5.77 -4.21 35.93
N SER A 564 4.55 -4.52 35.51
CA SER A 564 3.84 -5.73 35.95
C SER A 564 4.19 -6.90 35.03
N ASN A 565 3.77 -8.09 35.46
CA ASN A 565 3.81 -9.31 34.65
C ASN A 565 2.77 -9.32 33.50
N SER A 566 2.01 -8.24 33.31
CA SER A 566 1.07 -8.04 32.20
C SER A 566 1.66 -7.20 31.07
N PHE A 567 2.98 -6.93 31.08
CA PHE A 567 3.59 -6.05 30.10
C PHE A 567 3.34 -6.50 28.65
N ALA A 568 3.54 -7.78 28.35
CA ALA A 568 3.15 -8.40 27.08
C ALA A 568 1.69 -8.86 27.16
N SER A 569 0.80 -8.12 26.48
CA SER A 569 -0.65 -8.31 26.47
C SER A 569 -1.17 -8.44 25.03
N PHE A 570 -2.48 -8.69 24.87
CA PHE A 570 -3.05 -8.97 23.54
C PHE A 570 -4.25 -8.08 23.21
N SER A 571 -4.33 -7.67 21.95
CA SER A 571 -5.53 -7.06 21.36
C SER A 571 -6.16 -8.02 20.35
N PHE A 572 -7.43 -8.40 20.51
CA PHE A 572 -8.11 -9.35 19.62
C PHE A 572 -9.29 -8.71 18.90
N GLU A 573 -9.41 -8.94 17.59
CA GLU A 573 -10.58 -8.57 16.80
C GLU A 573 -11.83 -9.34 17.28
N PRO A 574 -12.86 -8.68 17.85
CA PRO A 574 -14.02 -9.35 18.44
C PRO A 574 -14.86 -10.11 17.41
N ALA A 575 -14.79 -9.72 16.13
CA ALA A 575 -15.41 -10.49 15.04
C ALA A 575 -14.91 -11.94 15.00
N PHE A 576 -13.70 -12.23 15.46
CA PHE A 576 -13.07 -13.56 15.44
C PHE A 576 -12.98 -14.18 16.85
N TRP A 577 -13.80 -13.70 17.79
CA TRP A 577 -13.74 -14.16 19.19
C TRP A 577 -13.92 -15.68 19.31
N VAL A 578 -14.94 -16.22 18.65
CA VAL A 578 -15.21 -17.67 18.68
C VAL A 578 -14.08 -18.43 18.00
N GLU A 579 -13.35 -17.82 17.06
CA GLU A 579 -12.18 -18.40 16.41
C GLU A 579 -11.04 -18.61 17.36
N PHE A 580 -10.68 -17.56 18.05
CA PHE A 580 -9.61 -17.62 19.02
C PHE A 580 -10.00 -18.40 20.26
N PHE A 581 -11.15 -18.12 20.86
CA PHE A 581 -11.45 -18.59 22.21
C PHE A 581 -12.53 -19.66 22.27
N GLY A 582 -13.29 -19.87 21.18
CA GLY A 582 -14.51 -20.67 21.25
C GLY A 582 -15.63 -19.90 21.95
N ASN A 583 -16.63 -20.63 22.44
CA ASN A 583 -17.68 -20.03 23.28
C ASN A 583 -17.55 -20.49 24.74
N ALA A 584 -18.41 -19.97 25.61
CA ALA A 584 -18.38 -20.27 27.04
C ALA A 584 -18.39 -21.79 27.32
N SER A 585 -19.17 -22.56 26.56
CA SER A 585 -19.33 -24.02 26.76
C SER A 585 -18.31 -24.89 26.01
N THR A 586 -17.67 -24.36 24.97
CA THR A 586 -16.73 -25.07 24.10
C THR A 586 -15.50 -24.19 23.83
N PRO A 587 -14.58 -24.08 24.81
CA PRO A 587 -13.36 -23.30 24.68
C PRO A 587 -12.41 -23.87 23.62
N ASN A 588 -11.60 -23.01 22.99
CA ASN A 588 -10.56 -23.42 22.06
C ASN A 588 -9.30 -23.88 22.82
N ASN A 589 -9.07 -25.19 22.85
CA ASN A 589 -7.97 -25.79 23.59
C ASN A 589 -6.57 -25.29 23.17
N LEU A 590 -6.34 -25.03 21.87
CA LEU A 590 -5.03 -24.56 21.41
C LEU A 590 -4.71 -23.18 21.99
N THR A 591 -5.65 -22.25 21.88
CA THR A 591 -5.46 -20.87 22.35
C THR A 591 -5.32 -20.82 23.87
N PHE A 592 -6.16 -21.54 24.61
CA PHE A 592 -6.05 -21.58 26.07
C PHE A 592 -4.79 -22.32 26.54
N GLY A 593 -4.38 -23.40 25.88
CA GLY A 593 -3.11 -24.06 26.19
C GLY A 593 -1.91 -23.11 26.00
N VAL A 594 -1.92 -22.30 24.95
CA VAL A 594 -0.92 -21.25 24.71
C VAL A 594 -0.93 -20.17 25.80
N LEU A 595 -2.11 -19.70 26.23
CA LEU A 595 -2.24 -18.74 27.34
C LEU A 595 -1.78 -19.34 28.68
N ASP A 596 -2.11 -20.61 28.93
CA ASP A 596 -1.65 -21.35 30.11
C ASP A 596 -0.12 -21.44 30.13
N ARG A 597 0.53 -21.70 28.98
CA ARG A 597 2.01 -21.67 28.89
C ARG A 597 2.56 -20.29 29.26
N ILE A 598 1.94 -19.19 28.83
CA ILE A 598 2.38 -17.84 29.21
C ILE A 598 2.28 -17.66 30.73
N HIS A 599 1.18 -18.11 31.36
CA HIS A 599 0.99 -18.07 32.81
C HIS A 599 2.00 -18.93 33.56
N GLU A 600 2.28 -20.14 33.08
CA GLU A 600 3.31 -21.02 33.65
C GLU A 600 4.70 -20.41 33.63
N HIS A 601 4.98 -19.53 32.65
CA HIS A 601 6.23 -18.78 32.51
C HIS A 601 6.19 -17.40 33.20
N GLY A 602 5.16 -17.13 34.01
CA GLY A 602 5.06 -15.95 34.86
C GLY A 602 4.36 -14.74 34.26
N GLY A 603 3.87 -14.82 33.01
CA GLY A 603 3.14 -13.74 32.35
C GLY A 603 1.63 -13.77 32.65
N PHE A 604 1.01 -12.61 32.81
CA PHE A 604 -0.44 -12.46 33.09
C PHE A 604 -1.05 -11.43 32.14
N PRO A 605 -1.24 -11.77 30.85
CA PRO A 605 -1.68 -10.81 29.83
C PRO A 605 -3.06 -10.22 30.15
N ILE A 606 -3.23 -8.95 29.79
CA ILE A 606 -4.52 -8.28 29.71
C ILE A 606 -5.09 -8.52 28.30
N ILE A 607 -6.38 -8.83 28.23
CA ILE A 607 -7.08 -9.08 26.96
C ILE A 607 -7.89 -7.85 26.59
N ARG A 608 -7.54 -7.24 25.47
CA ARG A 608 -8.26 -6.10 24.90
C ARG A 608 -9.04 -6.55 23.66
N PRO A 609 -10.38 -6.50 23.65
CA PRO A 609 -11.13 -6.53 22.40
C PRO A 609 -10.81 -5.26 21.60
N GLY A 610 -10.26 -5.39 20.40
CA GLY A 610 -9.73 -4.26 19.63
C GLY A 610 -9.87 -4.45 18.12
N GLY A 611 -9.16 -3.64 17.35
CA GLY A 611 -9.24 -3.63 15.90
C GLY A 611 -10.52 -2.99 15.36
N ILE A 612 -10.60 -2.89 14.04
CA ILE A 612 -11.67 -2.12 13.38
C ILE A 612 -13.05 -2.79 13.52
N THR A 613 -13.14 -4.11 13.80
CA THR A 613 -14.46 -4.71 14.06
C THR A 613 -15.06 -4.34 15.40
N MET A 614 -14.26 -3.88 16.38
CA MET A 614 -14.77 -3.38 17.65
C MET A 614 -15.70 -2.17 17.45
N ASP A 615 -15.36 -1.30 16.50
CA ASP A 615 -16.16 -0.12 16.13
C ASP A 615 -17.41 -0.43 15.30
N SER A 616 -17.72 -1.71 15.13
CA SER A 616 -18.94 -2.24 14.52
C SER A 616 -19.70 -3.23 15.42
N MET A 617 -19.24 -3.39 16.65
CA MET A 617 -19.77 -4.36 17.60
C MET A 617 -21.04 -3.83 18.28
N ILE A 618 -22.06 -4.67 18.42
CA ILE A 618 -23.30 -4.36 19.13
C ILE A 618 -23.64 -5.46 20.13
N PHE A 619 -24.24 -5.09 21.25
CA PHE A 619 -24.76 -6.04 22.23
C PHE A 619 -26.25 -6.30 22.00
N ASP A 620 -26.63 -7.57 22.01
CA ASP A 620 -28.02 -8.03 21.99
C ASP A 620 -28.27 -8.97 23.18
N PRO A 621 -29.09 -8.60 24.18
CA PRO A 621 -29.30 -9.40 25.39
C PRO A 621 -29.99 -10.75 25.12
N GLU A 622 -30.68 -10.89 23.98
CA GLU A 622 -31.30 -12.15 23.52
C GLU A 622 -30.50 -12.79 22.37
N GLY A 623 -29.36 -12.19 22.03
CA GLY A 623 -28.54 -12.56 20.89
C GLY A 623 -27.62 -13.76 21.13
N PRO A 624 -27.09 -14.35 20.04
CA PRO A 624 -26.11 -15.45 20.09
C PRO A 624 -24.73 -15.00 20.60
N ASP A 625 -23.82 -15.94 20.89
CA ASP A 625 -22.46 -15.67 21.42
C ASP A 625 -21.71 -14.58 20.63
N SER A 626 -21.45 -14.81 19.34
CA SER A 626 -20.89 -13.82 18.42
C SER A 626 -21.29 -14.15 16.98
N VAL A 627 -21.85 -13.16 16.27
CA VAL A 627 -22.27 -13.28 14.87
C VAL A 627 -21.66 -12.15 14.05
N ARG A 628 -20.87 -12.54 13.04
CA ARG A 628 -20.38 -11.64 12.01
C ARG A 628 -21.44 -11.44 10.95
N THR A 629 -21.71 -10.18 10.62
CA THR A 629 -22.48 -9.81 9.43
C THR A 629 -21.52 -9.30 8.36
N THR A 630 -21.49 -9.97 7.22
CA THR A 630 -20.62 -9.63 6.10
C THR A 630 -21.39 -8.95 4.96
N SER A 631 -20.69 -8.16 4.16
CA SER A 631 -21.17 -7.65 2.88
C SER A 631 -21.10 -8.74 1.81
N ALA A 632 -21.70 -8.50 0.64
CA ALA A 632 -21.59 -9.40 -0.51
C ALA A 632 -20.13 -9.67 -0.95
N ALA A 633 -19.21 -8.76 -0.65
CA ALA A 633 -17.77 -8.89 -0.92
C ALA A 633 -16.99 -9.60 0.22
N GLY A 634 -17.66 -10.08 1.27
CA GLY A 634 -17.05 -10.80 2.39
C GLY A 634 -16.51 -9.91 3.52
N GLY A 635 -16.66 -8.58 3.42
CA GLY A 635 -16.23 -7.64 4.45
C GLY A 635 -17.15 -7.65 5.67
N VAL A 636 -16.60 -7.83 6.88
CA VAL A 636 -17.37 -7.69 8.13
C VAL A 636 -17.69 -6.22 8.34
N TRP A 637 -18.96 -5.89 8.45
CA TRP A 637 -19.42 -4.52 8.71
C TRP A 637 -20.21 -4.41 10.03
N ARG A 638 -20.51 -5.54 10.68
CA ARG A 638 -21.13 -5.60 12.00
C ARG A 638 -20.77 -6.90 12.71
N THR A 639 -20.55 -6.80 14.01
CA THR A 639 -20.45 -7.95 14.93
C THR A 639 -21.52 -7.83 16.00
N THR A 640 -22.38 -8.84 16.15
CA THR A 640 -23.38 -8.87 17.24
C THR A 640 -22.93 -9.87 18.28
N VAL A 641 -22.91 -9.48 19.56
CA VAL A 641 -22.62 -10.38 20.68
C VAL A 641 -23.75 -10.40 21.71
N GLY A 642 -23.96 -11.57 22.32
CA GLY A 642 -24.88 -11.77 23.43
C GLY A 642 -24.16 -12.05 24.76
N PRO A 643 -24.90 -12.47 25.80
CA PRO A 643 -24.34 -12.77 27.12
C PRO A 643 -23.18 -13.78 27.09
N GLY A 644 -23.28 -14.79 26.22
CA GLY A 644 -22.27 -15.86 26.12
C GLY A 644 -20.87 -15.38 25.72
N TYR A 645 -20.74 -14.23 25.04
CA TYR A 645 -19.46 -13.58 24.81
C TYR A 645 -18.77 -13.23 26.13
N TYR A 646 -19.47 -12.55 27.04
CA TYR A 646 -18.92 -12.18 28.34
C TYR A 646 -18.74 -13.40 29.24
N GLU A 647 -19.68 -14.36 29.22
CA GLU A 647 -19.52 -15.61 29.97
C GLU A 647 -18.27 -16.39 29.56
N SER A 648 -17.86 -16.32 28.29
CA SER A 648 -16.63 -16.97 27.81
C SER A 648 -15.36 -16.44 28.45
N TRP A 649 -15.38 -15.24 29.05
CA TRP A 649 -14.24 -14.69 29.79
C TRP A 649 -13.90 -15.52 31.04
N ASN A 650 -14.83 -16.37 31.51
CA ASN A 650 -14.57 -17.31 32.60
C ASN A 650 -13.64 -18.47 32.21
N ASN A 651 -13.44 -18.72 30.92
CA ASN A 651 -12.54 -19.76 30.43
C ASN A 651 -11.06 -19.33 30.45
N PHE A 652 -10.80 -18.03 30.58
CA PHE A 652 -9.43 -17.52 30.68
C PHE A 652 -8.81 -17.87 32.03
N PRO A 653 -7.47 -18.04 32.07
CA PRO A 653 -6.77 -18.34 33.30
C PRO A 653 -7.11 -17.37 34.44
N GLU A 654 -7.08 -17.86 35.68
CA GLU A 654 -7.41 -17.06 36.86
C GLU A 654 -6.52 -15.80 36.93
N GLY A 655 -7.13 -14.67 37.31
CA GLY A 655 -6.45 -13.38 37.38
C GLY A 655 -6.39 -12.59 36.06
N THR A 656 -6.78 -13.17 34.93
CA THR A 656 -6.85 -12.46 33.64
C THR A 656 -7.81 -11.27 33.71
N LYS A 657 -7.34 -10.10 33.26
CA LYS A 657 -8.12 -8.86 33.19
C LYS A 657 -8.43 -8.48 31.75
N PHE A 658 -9.49 -7.71 31.57
CA PHE A 658 -10.01 -7.30 30.27
C PHE A 658 -10.19 -5.80 30.17
N ILE A 659 -10.00 -5.27 28.97
CA ILE A 659 -10.46 -3.92 28.63
C ILE A 659 -11.89 -4.03 28.11
N SER A 660 -12.81 -3.26 28.69
CA SER A 660 -14.18 -3.15 28.18
C SER A 660 -14.21 -2.10 27.08
N THR A 661 -13.83 -2.52 25.87
CA THR A 661 -13.84 -1.65 24.70
C THR A 661 -15.25 -1.49 24.16
N LEU A 662 -15.64 -0.25 23.87
CA LEU A 662 -16.99 0.14 23.50
C LEU A 662 -17.01 0.65 22.07
N ASN A 663 -18.10 0.38 21.35
CA ASN A 663 -18.27 0.86 19.99
C ASN A 663 -18.53 2.36 19.98
N PHE A 664 -17.58 3.11 19.42
CA PHE A 664 -17.74 4.54 19.17
C PHE A 664 -17.91 4.89 17.69
N GLY A 665 -17.53 3.98 16.79
CA GLY A 665 -17.55 4.18 15.33
C GLY A 665 -18.94 4.38 14.73
N ASN A 666 -19.99 3.73 15.26
CA ASN A 666 -21.36 3.89 14.76
C ASN A 666 -22.04 5.21 15.13
N GLU A 667 -21.37 6.08 15.91
CA GLU A 667 -21.93 7.36 16.40
C GLU A 667 -23.27 7.16 17.15
N SER A 668 -23.31 6.12 17.99
CA SER A 668 -24.49 5.76 18.77
C SER A 668 -24.14 5.54 20.24
N LEU A 669 -24.54 6.49 21.08
CA LEU A 669 -24.37 6.42 22.53
C LEU A 669 -25.06 5.19 23.14
N GLU A 670 -26.24 4.81 22.64
CA GLU A 670 -26.99 3.67 23.15
C GLU A 670 -26.26 2.34 22.92
N ILE A 671 -25.56 2.19 21.80
CA ILE A 671 -24.74 1.00 21.54
C ILE A 671 -23.57 0.94 22.53
N ALA A 672 -22.86 2.07 22.74
CA ALA A 672 -21.76 2.14 23.69
C ALA A 672 -22.22 1.87 25.14
N LYS A 673 -23.33 2.48 25.57
CA LYS A 673 -23.97 2.22 26.86
C LYS A 673 -24.35 0.76 27.03
N GLY A 674 -24.97 0.15 26.02
CA GLY A 674 -25.37 -1.25 26.05
C GLY A 674 -24.19 -2.20 26.27
N LEU A 675 -23.06 -1.99 25.60
CA LEU A 675 -21.84 -2.76 25.78
C LEU A 675 -21.22 -2.56 27.18
N ALA A 676 -21.18 -1.31 27.66
CA ALA A 676 -20.64 -0.99 28.99
C ALA A 676 -21.46 -1.63 30.11
N VAL A 677 -22.79 -1.51 30.04
CA VAL A 677 -23.70 -2.13 31.00
C VAL A 677 -23.60 -3.65 30.95
N ALA A 678 -23.50 -4.25 29.75
CA ALA A 678 -23.38 -5.69 29.59
C ALA A 678 -22.08 -6.22 30.20
N SER A 679 -20.93 -5.67 29.81
CA SER A 679 -19.63 -6.08 30.37
C SER A 679 -19.61 -5.98 31.89
N THR A 680 -20.16 -4.90 32.45
CA THR A 680 -20.25 -4.69 33.90
C THR A 680 -21.19 -5.69 34.57
N LYS A 681 -22.36 -5.95 33.97
CA LYS A 681 -23.33 -6.93 34.49
C LYS A 681 -22.77 -8.34 34.56
N TYR A 682 -22.01 -8.77 33.55
CA TYR A 682 -21.55 -10.16 33.43
C TYR A 682 -20.14 -10.40 33.99
N GLN A 683 -19.25 -9.39 33.98
CA GLN A 683 -17.81 -9.58 34.22
C GLN A 683 -17.17 -8.40 34.98
N ALA A 684 -17.89 -7.76 35.90
CA ALA A 684 -17.45 -6.58 36.66
C ALA A 684 -16.02 -6.69 37.24
N ASP A 685 -15.71 -7.83 37.84
CA ASP A 685 -14.44 -8.09 38.55
C ASP A 685 -13.26 -8.29 37.60
N LYS A 686 -13.53 -8.56 36.32
CA LYS A 686 -12.50 -8.77 35.29
C LYS A 686 -12.13 -7.50 34.53
N ILE A 687 -12.94 -6.44 34.60
CA ILE A 687 -12.68 -5.19 33.87
C ILE A 687 -11.53 -4.41 34.53
N ALA A 688 -10.50 -4.09 33.75
CA ALA A 688 -9.43 -3.18 34.16
C ALA A 688 -9.77 -1.72 33.83
N TYR A 689 -10.23 -1.45 32.61
CA TYR A 689 -10.63 -0.13 32.14
C TYR A 689 -11.77 -0.23 31.11
N PHE A 690 -12.51 0.85 30.93
CA PHE A 690 -13.38 1.07 29.76
C PHE A 690 -12.63 1.85 28.69
N GLU A 691 -12.79 1.48 27.43
CA GLU A 691 -12.20 2.20 26.29
C GLU A 691 -13.31 2.61 25.32
N LEU A 692 -13.29 3.85 24.84
CA LEU A 692 -14.30 4.37 23.92
C LEU A 692 -13.75 4.45 22.49
N GLY A 693 -14.07 3.44 21.68
CA GLY A 693 -13.62 3.30 20.30
C GLY A 693 -12.19 2.76 20.16
N ASN A 694 -11.88 2.15 19.01
CA ASN A 694 -10.54 1.63 18.72
C ASN A 694 -9.64 2.69 18.07
N GLU A 695 -10.04 3.24 16.92
CA GLU A 695 -9.22 4.17 16.13
C GLU A 695 -10.07 5.32 15.58
N PRO A 696 -10.30 6.39 16.37
CA PRO A 696 -11.20 7.49 15.98
C PRO A 696 -10.83 8.20 14.68
N THR A 697 -9.55 8.20 14.28
CA THR A 697 -9.08 8.81 13.03
C THR A 697 -9.55 8.06 11.77
N ASN A 698 -9.93 6.78 11.90
CA ASN A 698 -10.52 6.00 10.83
C ASN A 698 -12.02 6.26 10.63
N TYR A 699 -12.64 7.07 11.50
CA TYR A 699 -14.04 7.43 11.34
C TYR A 699 -14.22 8.48 10.24
N LYS A 700 -15.46 8.75 9.85
CA LYS A 700 -15.77 9.74 8.82
C LYS A 700 -15.11 11.08 9.17
N SER A 701 -14.23 11.55 8.29
CA SER A 701 -13.39 12.74 8.51
C SER A 701 -14.16 14.01 8.88
N THR A 702 -15.42 14.12 8.46
CA THR A 702 -16.30 15.24 8.79
C THR A 702 -16.90 15.19 10.20
N ARG A 703 -16.83 14.07 10.94
CA ARG A 703 -17.56 13.87 12.22
C ARG A 703 -17.25 14.96 13.25
N TRP A 704 -15.97 15.29 13.40
CA TRP A 704 -15.51 16.39 14.26
C TRP A 704 -14.91 17.55 13.47
N ASN A 705 -15.04 17.52 12.14
CA ASN A 705 -14.45 18.51 11.23
C ASN A 705 -12.96 18.76 11.54
N PHE A 706 -12.20 17.68 11.78
CA PHE A 706 -10.77 17.69 12.14
C PHE A 706 -10.42 18.46 13.43
N SER A 707 -11.38 18.68 14.33
CA SER A 707 -11.17 19.38 15.60
C SER A 707 -10.96 18.40 16.76
N THR A 708 -9.77 18.42 17.36
CA THR A 708 -9.48 17.69 18.61
C THR A 708 -10.44 18.10 19.73
N GLN A 709 -10.78 19.39 19.83
CA GLN A 709 -11.70 19.86 20.87
C GLN A 709 -13.10 19.26 20.68
N ALA A 710 -13.61 19.22 19.45
CA ALA A 710 -14.93 18.64 19.19
C ALA A 710 -14.96 17.13 19.45
N TYR A 711 -13.85 16.41 19.21
CA TYR A 711 -13.69 15.02 19.63
C TYR A 711 -13.76 14.89 21.15
N VAL A 712 -12.97 15.69 21.88
CA VAL A 712 -12.93 15.65 23.35
C VAL A 712 -14.29 15.98 23.96
N ASP A 713 -15.00 16.97 23.43
CA ASP A 713 -16.33 17.36 23.92
C ASP A 713 -17.33 16.19 23.79
N GLN A 714 -17.35 15.51 22.63
CA GLN A 714 -18.21 14.33 22.44
C GLN A 714 -17.74 13.14 23.30
N TRP A 715 -16.44 12.91 23.41
CA TRP A 715 -15.88 11.85 24.24
C TRP A 715 -16.29 12.02 25.70
N LYS A 716 -16.22 13.25 26.23
CA LYS A 716 -16.65 13.59 27.58
C LYS A 716 -18.15 13.42 27.79
N GLU A 717 -18.96 13.85 26.82
CA GLU A 717 -20.42 13.63 26.85
C GLU A 717 -20.74 12.14 26.96
N TYR A 718 -20.14 11.32 26.09
CA TYR A 718 -20.39 9.88 26.06
C TYR A 718 -19.92 9.19 27.34
N THR A 719 -18.71 9.48 27.81
CA THR A 719 -18.16 8.86 29.02
C THR A 719 -18.99 9.18 30.26
N HIS A 720 -19.38 10.45 30.46
CA HIS A 720 -20.29 10.86 31.53
C HIS A 720 -21.60 10.04 31.53
N ASP A 721 -22.20 9.92 30.36
CA ASP A 721 -23.48 9.24 30.18
C ASP A 721 -23.37 7.71 30.33
N ILE A 722 -22.25 7.12 29.88
CA ILE A 722 -21.94 5.71 30.09
C ILE A 722 -21.71 5.43 31.57
N ASP A 723 -20.99 6.30 32.27
CA ASP A 723 -20.74 6.16 33.71
C ASP A 723 -22.04 6.22 34.52
N ALA A 724 -22.96 7.12 34.15
CA ALA A 724 -24.29 7.15 34.74
C ALA A 724 -25.02 5.81 34.56
N ALA A 725 -25.03 5.26 33.34
CA ALA A 725 -25.68 3.99 33.03
C ALA A 725 -25.05 2.80 33.75
N VAL A 726 -23.72 2.77 33.90
CA VAL A 726 -23.02 1.70 34.63
C VAL A 726 -23.24 1.83 36.14
N ASN A 727 -23.25 3.05 36.69
CA ASN A 727 -23.57 3.26 38.11
C ASN A 727 -24.98 2.77 38.49
N GLU A 728 -25.95 2.84 37.56
CA GLU A 728 -27.29 2.29 37.75
C GLU A 728 -27.32 0.76 37.91
N THR A 729 -26.27 0.04 37.48
CA THR A 729 -26.15 -1.41 37.73
C THR A 729 -25.74 -1.73 39.17
N GLY A 730 -25.47 -0.72 40.00
CA GLY A 730 -25.05 -0.88 41.41
C GLY A 730 -23.57 -1.23 41.58
N ILE A 731 -22.75 -1.11 40.53
CA ILE A 731 -21.32 -1.40 40.55
C ILE A 731 -20.56 -0.08 40.66
N SER A 732 -19.68 0.02 41.67
CA SER A 732 -18.87 1.23 41.89
C SER A 732 -17.67 1.22 40.95
N LEU A 733 -17.57 2.23 40.09
CA LEU A 733 -16.43 2.43 39.20
C LEU A 733 -15.25 3.09 39.94
N SER A 734 -14.04 2.79 39.50
CA SER A 734 -12.83 3.54 39.89
C SER A 734 -12.96 5.00 39.47
N SER A 735 -12.34 5.92 40.21
CA SER A 735 -12.23 7.31 39.74
C SER A 735 -11.47 7.38 38.41
N GLU A 736 -10.42 6.57 38.25
CA GLU A 736 -9.64 6.42 37.02
C GLU A 736 -10.03 5.12 36.33
N ARG A 737 -11.05 5.19 35.48
CA ARG A 737 -11.71 4.02 34.87
C ARG A 737 -11.60 3.99 33.35
N TRP A 738 -11.25 5.12 32.74
CA TRP A 738 -11.19 5.27 31.31
C TRP A 738 -9.77 5.05 30.79
N TRP A 739 -9.71 4.25 29.74
CA TRP A 739 -8.59 4.15 28.82
C TRP A 739 -8.88 5.10 27.66
N ALA A 740 -8.07 6.16 27.52
CA ALA A 740 -8.20 7.13 26.44
C ALA A 740 -7.40 6.66 25.22
N SER A 741 -8.12 6.11 24.23
CA SER A 741 -7.49 5.54 23.02
C SER A 741 -7.01 6.60 22.04
N SER A 742 -5.92 6.31 21.33
CA SER A 742 -5.44 7.15 20.22
C SER A 742 -4.95 6.35 19.02
N ALA A 743 -5.05 7.00 17.86
CA ALA A 743 -4.64 6.44 16.59
C ALA A 743 -3.12 6.52 16.33
N THR A 744 -2.67 5.79 15.31
CA THR A 744 -1.33 5.95 14.73
C THR A 744 -1.29 7.09 13.74
N THR A 745 -0.09 7.61 13.48
CA THR A 745 0.32 8.47 12.36
C THR A 745 -0.48 8.20 11.06
N ASP A 746 -1.62 8.86 10.90
CA ASP A 746 -2.42 8.86 9.69
C ASP A 746 -2.67 10.29 9.20
N ASP A 747 -2.85 10.44 7.90
CA ASP A 747 -3.03 11.74 7.25
C ASP A 747 -4.49 12.24 7.38
N SER A 748 -5.25 11.73 8.37
CA SER A 748 -6.64 12.14 8.58
C SER A 748 -6.72 13.61 9.00
N GLY A 749 -5.65 14.18 9.58
CA GLY A 749 -5.63 15.55 10.10
C GLY A 749 -6.39 15.73 11.42
N LEU A 750 -6.98 14.67 11.97
CA LEU A 750 -7.58 14.67 13.31
C LEU A 750 -6.52 14.25 14.34
N GLU A 751 -6.09 15.19 15.19
CA GLU A 751 -5.08 14.93 16.21
C GLU A 751 -5.73 14.41 17.51
N VAL A 752 -5.68 13.09 17.72
CA VAL A 752 -6.24 12.42 18.92
C VAL A 752 -5.20 11.64 19.73
N ARG A 753 -3.92 11.99 19.62
CA ARG A 753 -2.85 11.45 20.48
C ARG A 753 -2.79 12.19 21.82
N PRO A 754 -2.19 11.59 22.87
CA PRO A 754 -2.08 12.22 24.19
C PRO A 754 -1.57 13.67 24.16
N ILE A 755 -0.59 13.97 23.30
CA ILE A 755 -0.05 15.34 23.12
C ILE A 755 -1.11 16.38 22.72
N ALA A 756 -2.18 15.96 22.05
CA ALA A 756 -3.30 16.82 21.64
C ALA A 756 -4.51 16.68 22.58
N LEU A 757 -4.80 15.46 23.05
CA LEU A 757 -5.95 15.19 23.94
C LEU A 757 -5.82 15.83 25.32
N ILE A 758 -4.61 15.81 25.90
CA ILE A 758 -4.37 16.34 27.25
C ILE A 758 -4.62 17.86 27.28
N PRO A 759 -4.03 18.68 26.40
CA PRO A 759 -4.33 20.11 26.33
C PRO A 759 -5.79 20.43 26.02
N ALA A 760 -6.48 19.59 25.23
CA ALA A 760 -7.90 19.75 24.93
C ALA A 760 -8.83 19.39 26.11
N GLY A 761 -8.27 18.87 27.21
CA GLY A 761 -8.99 18.66 28.47
C GLY A 761 -9.73 17.33 28.57
N VAL A 762 -9.30 16.28 27.85
CA VAL A 762 -9.93 14.95 27.90
C VAL A 762 -10.03 14.40 29.33
N ASP A 763 -9.02 14.69 30.16
CA ASP A 763 -8.94 14.25 31.56
C ASP A 763 -9.17 15.38 32.57
N SER A 764 -9.95 16.40 32.19
CA SER A 764 -10.30 17.51 33.10
C SER A 764 -11.10 17.08 34.35
N GLU A 765 -11.62 15.85 34.35
CA GLU A 765 -12.40 15.25 35.46
C GLU A 765 -11.61 14.17 36.20
N ASN A 766 -10.31 13.99 35.89
CA ASN A 766 -9.42 12.97 36.48
C ASN A 766 -10.01 11.55 36.41
N GLN A 767 -10.49 11.20 35.22
CA GLN A 767 -11.21 9.97 34.89
C GLN A 767 -10.42 8.99 34.03
N VAL A 768 -9.35 9.46 33.39
CA VAL A 768 -8.43 8.67 32.58
C VAL A 768 -7.37 8.02 33.48
N GLY A 769 -7.30 6.69 33.45
CA GLY A 769 -6.26 5.92 34.13
C GLY A 769 -5.06 5.62 33.24
N VAL A 770 -5.29 5.48 31.93
CA VAL A 770 -4.23 5.17 30.96
C VAL A 770 -4.52 5.79 29.60
N TYR A 771 -3.47 6.22 28.92
CA TYR A 771 -3.51 6.64 27.51
C TYR A 771 -2.93 5.54 26.63
N SER A 772 -3.56 5.17 25.52
CA SER A 772 -2.88 4.32 24.52
C SER A 772 -2.44 5.08 23.29
N ILE A 773 -1.44 4.53 22.63
CA ILE A 773 -1.01 4.89 21.28
C ILE A 773 -0.92 3.59 20.48
N HIS A 774 -1.45 3.55 19.26
CA HIS A 774 -1.24 2.40 18.38
C HIS A 774 0.13 2.56 17.65
N SER A 775 0.73 1.48 17.18
CA SER A 775 2.02 1.54 16.46
C SER A 775 2.03 0.66 15.21
N TYR A 776 2.17 1.30 14.04
CA TYR A 776 2.16 0.62 12.73
C TYR A 776 3.27 1.03 11.76
N GLY A 777 4.55 0.88 12.18
CA GLY A 777 5.71 1.25 11.34
C GLY A 777 5.80 0.52 9.99
N PHE A 778 5.26 -0.71 9.90
CA PHE A 778 5.32 -1.57 8.72
C PHE A 778 3.92 -2.06 8.28
N SER A 779 2.90 -1.20 8.32
CA SER A 779 1.52 -1.58 8.00
C SER A 779 1.41 -2.27 6.65
N THR A 780 1.28 -3.59 6.64
CA THR A 780 1.21 -4.40 5.42
C THR A 780 -0.11 -4.24 4.66
N CYS A 781 -1.13 -3.63 5.29
CA CYS A 781 -2.35 -3.24 4.61
C CYS A 781 -2.20 -1.93 3.81
N ASP A 782 -1.17 -1.12 4.09
CA ASP A 782 -0.80 0.06 3.30
C ASP A 782 0.28 -0.30 2.26
N PRO A 783 0.06 -0.10 0.94
CA PRO A 783 1.02 -0.52 -0.07
C PRO A 783 2.43 0.08 0.08
N ALA A 784 2.55 1.32 0.57
CA ALA A 784 3.84 1.99 0.72
C ALA A 784 4.62 1.46 1.92
N ARG A 785 3.96 1.19 3.04
CA ARG A 785 4.56 0.57 4.24
C ARG A 785 4.78 -0.94 4.03
N ALA A 786 3.91 -1.65 3.29
CA ALA A 786 4.10 -3.05 2.90
C ALA A 786 5.39 -3.26 2.10
N ALA A 787 5.69 -2.35 1.16
CA ALA A 787 6.95 -2.38 0.41
C ALA A 787 8.20 -2.23 1.30
N ARG A 788 8.05 -1.63 2.50
CA ARG A 788 9.13 -1.47 3.49
C ARG A 788 9.22 -2.66 4.46
N ALA A 789 8.21 -3.51 4.56
CA ALA A 789 8.20 -4.65 5.46
C ALA A 789 9.08 -5.79 4.91
N THR A 790 10.40 -5.66 4.97
CA THR A 790 11.37 -6.72 4.60
C THR A 790 12.06 -7.24 5.86
N ILE A 791 12.63 -8.46 5.85
CA ILE A 791 13.42 -8.99 6.98
C ILE A 791 14.50 -7.98 7.40
N GLU A 792 15.21 -7.41 6.42
CA GLU A 792 16.25 -6.41 6.68
C GLU A 792 15.74 -5.18 7.42
N ASN A 793 14.54 -4.68 7.08
CA ASN A 793 14.02 -3.48 7.72
C ASN A 793 13.39 -3.76 9.08
N ILE A 794 12.67 -4.88 9.24
CA ILE A 794 12.04 -5.21 10.53
C ILE A 794 13.07 -5.64 11.58
N LEU A 795 14.26 -6.06 11.16
CA LEU A 795 15.38 -6.42 12.02
C LEU A 795 16.44 -5.31 12.13
N ASN A 796 16.10 -4.07 11.79
CA ASN A 796 16.96 -2.90 11.97
C ASN A 796 16.61 -2.23 13.30
N HIS A 797 17.39 -2.53 14.34
CA HIS A 797 17.19 -2.03 15.70
C HIS A 797 17.21 -0.50 15.77
N THR A 798 18.18 0.12 15.10
CA THR A 798 18.38 1.58 15.16
C THR A 798 17.20 2.32 14.55
N GLU A 799 16.65 1.82 13.44
CA GLU A 799 15.46 2.42 12.82
C GLU A 799 14.18 2.19 13.63
N LEU A 800 14.03 1.04 14.31
CA LEU A 800 12.92 0.82 15.24
C LEU A 800 12.98 1.77 16.43
N VAL A 801 14.17 1.97 16.98
CA VAL A 801 14.43 2.96 18.04
C VAL A 801 14.08 4.36 17.55
N ARG A 802 14.58 4.77 16.38
CA ARG A 802 14.29 6.08 15.79
C ARG A 802 12.78 6.26 15.58
N TYR A 803 12.10 5.28 15.00
CA TYR A 803 10.65 5.33 14.80
C TYR A 803 9.90 5.49 16.13
N CYS A 804 10.25 4.72 17.16
CA CYS A 804 9.65 4.89 18.48
C CYS A 804 9.89 6.29 19.05
N ASP A 805 11.13 6.78 19.00
CA ASP A 805 11.53 8.04 19.61
C ASP A 805 10.98 9.27 18.86
N GLU A 806 10.77 9.17 17.54
CA GLU A 806 10.24 10.27 16.72
C GLU A 806 8.71 10.26 16.63
N GLU A 807 8.07 9.09 16.45
CA GLU A 807 6.63 9.02 16.14
C GLU A 807 5.75 8.78 17.37
N ILE A 808 6.24 7.99 18.35
CA ILE A 808 5.46 7.51 19.49
C ILE A 808 5.81 8.28 20.76
N TYR A 809 7.11 8.41 21.05
CA TYR A 809 7.59 8.92 22.33
C TYR A 809 7.16 10.35 22.66
N PRO A 810 7.04 11.30 21.71
CA PRO A 810 6.56 12.65 22.03
C PRO A 810 5.16 12.65 22.66
N SER A 811 4.28 11.77 22.19
CA SER A 811 2.94 11.61 22.75
C SER A 811 2.94 10.84 24.05
N ALA A 812 3.73 9.78 24.16
CA ALA A 812 3.94 9.06 25.42
C ALA A 812 4.44 9.98 26.53
N ARG A 813 5.39 10.87 26.21
CA ARG A 813 5.95 11.84 27.15
C ARG A 813 4.90 12.80 27.70
N ALA A 814 3.94 13.23 26.87
CA ALA A 814 2.85 14.08 27.32
C ALA A 814 2.00 13.42 28.42
N ALA A 815 1.71 12.12 28.31
CA ALA A 815 1.02 11.37 29.35
C ALA A 815 1.85 11.27 30.64
N LEU A 816 3.15 10.97 30.50
CA LEU A 816 4.07 10.89 31.64
C LEU A 816 4.23 12.24 32.36
N ASP A 817 4.24 13.36 31.64
CA ASP A 817 4.38 14.70 32.20
C ASP A 817 3.20 15.11 33.09
N VAL A 818 2.01 14.56 32.84
CA VAL A 818 0.83 14.73 33.70
C VAL A 818 0.69 13.63 34.75
N GLY A 819 1.71 12.76 34.89
CA GLY A 819 1.74 11.71 35.91
C GLY A 819 0.84 10.51 35.59
N LYS A 820 0.46 10.31 34.32
CA LYS A 820 -0.41 9.21 33.87
C LYS A 820 0.40 8.13 33.15
N SER A 821 -0.10 6.90 33.22
CA SER A 821 0.46 5.76 32.49
C SER A 821 0.12 5.83 31.01
N TRP A 822 0.95 5.20 30.18
CA TRP A 822 0.68 5.03 28.76
C TRP A 822 1.00 3.62 28.28
N ASN A 823 0.25 3.14 27.28
CA ASN A 823 0.40 1.81 26.70
C ASN A 823 0.53 1.87 25.18
N ILE A 824 1.07 0.81 24.58
CA ILE A 824 0.80 0.50 23.18
C ILE A 824 -0.53 -0.26 23.13
N GLY A 825 -1.57 0.38 22.57
CA GLY A 825 -2.93 -0.17 22.54
C GLY A 825 -3.13 -1.23 21.47
N GLU A 826 -2.42 -1.10 20.36
CA GLU A 826 -2.28 -2.11 19.31
C GLU A 826 -0.94 -1.94 18.60
N PHE A 827 -0.24 -3.03 18.36
CA PHE A 827 0.86 -3.09 17.41
C PHE A 827 0.94 -4.50 16.81
N ASN A 828 1.42 -4.59 15.58
CA ASN A 828 1.75 -5.80 14.79
C ASN A 828 1.44 -5.59 13.30
N SER A 829 1.96 -4.48 12.76
CA SER A 829 1.63 -4.01 11.42
C SER A 829 2.10 -4.93 10.30
N ILE A 830 3.09 -5.79 10.60
CA ILE A 830 3.64 -6.76 9.66
C ILE A 830 2.71 -7.95 9.40
N SER A 831 1.64 -8.14 10.19
CA SER A 831 0.69 -9.24 9.98
C SER A 831 -0.74 -8.81 9.61
N CYS A 832 -1.00 -7.52 9.43
CA CYS A 832 -2.36 -7.07 9.07
C CYS A 832 -2.85 -7.68 7.74
N SER A 833 -2.00 -7.74 6.70
CA SER A 833 -2.30 -8.38 5.41
C SER A 833 -1.37 -9.54 5.05
N GLY A 834 -0.26 -9.66 5.78
CA GLY A 834 0.77 -10.63 5.54
C GLY A 834 1.68 -10.22 4.38
N GLN A 835 2.97 -10.31 4.62
CA GLN A 835 4.04 -10.04 3.68
C GLN A 835 4.84 -11.34 3.49
N PRO A 836 4.95 -11.86 2.25
CA PRO A 836 5.64 -13.11 1.98
C PRO A 836 7.08 -13.10 2.53
N ASN A 837 7.49 -14.21 3.16
CA ASN A 837 8.82 -14.40 3.75
C ASN A 837 9.18 -13.45 4.90
N VAL A 838 8.23 -12.68 5.42
CA VAL A 838 8.47 -11.74 6.53
C VAL A 838 7.50 -12.05 7.65
N THR A 839 6.21 -12.15 7.33
CA THR A 839 5.18 -12.48 8.29
C THR A 839 5.16 -13.97 8.61
N ASP A 840 4.73 -14.31 9.83
CA ASP A 840 4.68 -15.66 10.39
C ASP A 840 6.06 -16.31 10.53
N THR A 841 7.15 -15.52 10.39
CA THR A 841 8.52 -16.03 10.41
C THR A 841 9.21 -15.83 11.76
N PHE A 842 10.35 -16.48 11.96
CA PHE A 842 11.21 -16.23 13.11
C PHE A 842 11.77 -14.79 13.15
N ALA A 843 11.89 -14.11 11.99
CA ALA A 843 12.21 -12.68 11.92
C ALA A 843 11.16 -11.84 12.65
N GLN A 844 9.87 -12.16 12.47
CA GLN A 844 8.79 -11.51 13.20
C GLN A 844 8.89 -11.76 14.71
N ALA A 845 9.31 -12.95 15.15
CA ALA A 845 9.51 -13.24 16.58
C ALA A 845 10.59 -12.33 17.20
N LEU A 846 11.74 -12.18 16.53
CA LEU A 846 12.81 -11.27 16.97
C LEU A 846 12.34 -9.80 16.98
N TRP A 847 11.59 -9.39 15.95
CA TRP A 847 11.00 -8.05 15.86
C TRP A 847 10.03 -7.75 17.02
N VAL A 848 9.20 -8.73 17.42
CA VAL A 848 8.29 -8.58 18.57
C VAL A 848 9.09 -8.34 19.85
N VAL A 849 10.11 -9.17 20.13
CA VAL A 849 10.97 -8.99 21.33
C VAL A 849 11.63 -7.62 21.34
N ASP A 850 12.27 -7.21 20.23
CA ASP A 850 13.00 -5.93 20.18
C ASP A 850 12.04 -4.74 20.31
N SER A 851 10.90 -4.77 19.62
CA SER A 851 9.90 -3.68 19.68
C SER A 851 9.30 -3.52 21.07
N GLU A 852 8.92 -4.62 21.73
CA GLU A 852 8.36 -4.56 23.08
C GLU A 852 9.37 -4.02 24.10
N LEU A 853 10.65 -4.43 24.03
CA LEU A 853 11.71 -3.90 24.89
C LEU A 853 12.04 -2.43 24.61
N ILE A 854 11.98 -2.01 23.33
CA ILE A 854 12.04 -0.61 22.94
C ILE A 854 10.95 0.18 23.67
N TYR A 855 9.68 -0.24 23.61
CA TYR A 855 8.60 0.47 24.31
C TYR A 855 8.74 0.43 25.83
N ALA A 856 9.16 -0.70 26.41
CA ALA A 856 9.36 -0.85 27.85
C ALA A 856 10.36 0.19 28.41
N THR A 857 11.46 0.43 27.69
CA THR A 857 12.46 1.43 28.08
C THR A 857 12.00 2.88 27.92
N ARG A 858 10.93 3.10 27.16
CA ARG A 858 10.22 4.39 27.05
C ARG A 858 9.07 4.52 28.04
N ASN A 859 9.01 3.65 29.04
CA ASN A 859 8.02 3.63 30.11
C ASN A 859 6.59 3.32 29.65
N ALA A 860 6.40 2.59 28.55
CA ALA A 860 5.09 1.98 28.30
C ALA A 860 4.74 1.06 29.48
N SER A 861 3.51 1.06 29.98
CA SER A 861 3.12 0.17 31.08
C SER A 861 2.70 -1.21 30.59
N ALA A 862 2.27 -1.31 29.34
CA ALA A 862 2.01 -2.56 28.62
C ALA A 862 2.00 -2.34 27.09
N THR A 863 2.16 -3.43 26.36
CA THR A 863 2.03 -3.52 24.90
C THR A 863 0.99 -4.56 24.53
N HIS A 864 0.12 -4.26 23.57
CA HIS A 864 -0.96 -5.16 23.16
C HIS A 864 -0.73 -5.64 21.73
N LEU A 865 -0.26 -6.88 21.59
CA LEU A 865 0.01 -7.51 20.31
C LEU A 865 -1.32 -7.80 19.59
N HIS A 866 -1.50 -7.23 18.40
CA HIS A 866 -2.76 -7.28 17.67
C HIS A 866 -2.97 -8.61 16.94
N MET A 867 -4.08 -9.28 17.24
CA MET A 867 -4.51 -10.58 16.75
C MET A 867 -5.83 -10.43 15.99
N GLY A 868 -5.82 -10.61 14.66
CA GLY A 868 -6.97 -10.22 13.83
C GLY A 868 -6.87 -10.55 12.34
N ALA A 869 -7.84 -10.08 11.54
CA ALA A 869 -7.89 -10.27 10.08
C ALA A 869 -7.94 -8.94 9.29
N THR A 870 -7.54 -8.94 8.02
CA THR A 870 -7.56 -7.80 7.07
C THR A 870 -8.99 -7.49 6.69
N LEU A 871 -9.56 -6.43 7.23
CA LEU A 871 -10.96 -6.14 6.98
C LEU A 871 -11.10 -5.34 5.68
N VAL A 872 -12.10 -5.71 4.87
CA VAL A 872 -12.48 -5.02 3.60
C VAL A 872 -12.73 -3.51 3.80
N LEU A 873 -12.84 -3.05 5.04
CA LEU A 873 -12.97 -1.63 5.40
C LEU A 873 -11.68 -0.83 5.17
N GLN A 874 -10.50 -1.46 5.09
CA GLN A 874 -9.21 -0.77 4.90
C GLN A 874 -8.72 -0.72 3.45
N SER A 875 -9.22 -1.60 2.57
CA SER A 875 -8.84 -1.60 1.16
C SER A 875 -9.87 -2.31 0.28
N ALA A 876 -10.19 -1.70 -0.86
CA ALA A 876 -11.03 -2.30 -1.90
C ALA A 876 -10.37 -3.50 -2.60
N ASP A 877 -9.06 -3.68 -2.42
CA ASP A 877 -8.25 -4.73 -3.04
C ASP A 877 -7.96 -5.91 -2.09
N GLN A 878 -8.27 -5.77 -0.80
CA GLN A 878 -7.94 -6.77 0.23
C GLN A 878 -9.21 -7.54 0.63
N SER A 879 -9.50 -8.61 -0.10
CA SER A 879 -10.57 -9.52 0.30
C SER A 879 -10.07 -10.50 1.37
N ASN A 880 -10.71 -10.47 2.55
CA ASN A 880 -10.81 -11.62 3.46
C ASN A 880 -11.64 -12.72 2.78
N SER A 881 -11.23 -13.18 1.59
CA SER A 881 -11.94 -14.23 0.87
C SER A 881 -11.98 -15.47 1.76
N PRO A 882 -13.18 -15.96 2.12
CA PRO A 882 -13.33 -17.23 2.79
C PRO A 882 -12.57 -18.32 2.02
N GLY A 883 -12.09 -19.34 2.73
CA GLY A 883 -11.66 -20.58 2.07
C GLY A 883 -12.79 -21.15 1.21
N GLU A 884 -12.45 -22.00 0.24
CA GLU A 884 -13.40 -22.60 -0.71
C GLU A 884 -14.60 -23.30 -0.04
N ASN A 885 -14.47 -23.67 1.23
CA ASN A 885 -15.50 -24.29 2.08
C ASN A 885 -16.29 -23.28 2.95
N GLY A 886 -16.17 -21.98 2.71
CA GLY A 886 -16.81 -20.93 3.51
C GLY A 886 -16.16 -20.64 4.86
N THR A 887 -15.02 -21.28 5.18
CA THR A 887 -14.24 -20.92 6.39
C THR A 887 -13.74 -19.48 6.28
N PRO A 888 -13.77 -18.67 7.35
CA PRO A 888 -13.34 -17.27 7.28
C PRO A 888 -11.93 -17.12 6.69
N GLY A 889 -11.74 -16.10 5.85
CA GLY A 889 -10.42 -15.72 5.36
C GLY A 889 -9.60 -15.15 6.51
N PHE A 890 -8.57 -15.86 6.93
CA PHE A 890 -7.67 -15.41 8.01
C PHE A 890 -6.54 -14.55 7.45
N SER A 891 -6.23 -13.47 8.15
CA SER A 891 -4.93 -12.81 7.96
C SER A 891 -3.89 -13.44 8.85
N THR A 892 -2.66 -13.07 8.57
CA THR A 892 -1.50 -13.55 9.31
C THR A 892 -1.65 -13.14 10.78
N TYR A 893 -1.65 -14.12 11.67
CA TYR A 893 -1.81 -13.91 13.10
C TYR A 893 -0.44 -13.81 13.78
N SER A 894 -0.33 -13.10 14.89
CA SER A 894 0.97 -12.82 15.50
C SER A 894 1.51 -13.94 16.39
N MET A 895 0.70 -14.91 16.80
CA MET A 895 1.14 -15.93 17.76
C MET A 895 0.66 -17.34 17.40
N LEU A 896 -0.53 -17.48 16.81
CA LEU A 896 -1.07 -18.78 16.42
C LEU A 896 -2.14 -18.67 15.33
N TYR A 897 -2.31 -19.75 14.56
CA TYR A 897 -3.50 -20.04 13.79
C TYR A 897 -4.45 -20.87 14.66
N PRO A 898 -5.61 -20.34 15.10
CA PRO A 898 -6.44 -20.97 16.14
C PRO A 898 -7.29 -22.14 15.64
N ARG A 899 -7.37 -22.34 14.32
CA ARG A 899 -8.21 -23.37 13.68
C ARG A 899 -7.60 -23.84 12.37
N ASP A 900 -8.08 -24.97 11.88
CA ASP A 900 -7.80 -25.46 10.54
C ASP A 900 -8.49 -24.61 9.48
N THR A 901 -7.76 -24.34 8.39
CA THR A 901 -8.23 -23.45 7.33
C THR A 901 -7.65 -23.93 6.00
N ALA A 902 -8.42 -23.81 4.91
CA ALA A 902 -7.93 -24.17 3.58
C ALA A 902 -6.77 -23.26 3.12
N LYS A 903 -6.76 -21.99 3.55
CA LYS A 903 -5.79 -20.98 3.11
C LYS A 903 -4.46 -21.02 3.88
N ARG A 904 -4.51 -21.32 5.18
CA ARG A 904 -3.37 -21.24 6.11
C ARG A 904 -2.94 -22.59 6.68
N GLY A 905 -3.65 -23.66 6.34
CA GLY A 905 -3.37 -25.00 6.83
C GLY A 905 -3.93 -25.27 8.22
N PRO A 906 -3.38 -26.27 8.95
CA PRO A 906 -3.88 -26.67 10.24
C PRO A 906 -3.64 -25.62 11.33
N ALA A 907 -4.48 -25.68 12.37
CA ALA A 907 -4.28 -24.95 13.62
C ALA A 907 -2.89 -25.24 14.17
N ARG A 908 -2.17 -24.20 14.60
CA ARG A 908 -0.80 -24.30 15.13
C ARG A 908 -0.35 -22.99 15.75
N THR A 909 0.70 -23.03 16.56
CA THR A 909 1.42 -21.81 16.94
C THR A 909 2.29 -21.30 15.79
N LEU A 910 2.75 -20.07 15.92
CA LEU A 910 3.71 -19.42 15.03
C LEU A 910 5.00 -19.11 15.79
N PRO A 911 6.15 -18.91 15.10
CA PRO A 911 7.43 -18.65 15.76
C PRO A 911 7.39 -17.51 16.79
N SER A 912 6.55 -16.49 16.56
CA SER A 912 6.35 -15.35 17.45
C SER A 912 5.62 -15.67 18.75
N PHE A 913 5.06 -16.87 18.94
CA PHE A 913 4.71 -17.35 20.27
C PHE A 913 5.90 -17.43 21.21
N LEU A 914 7.08 -17.80 20.70
CA LEU A 914 8.29 -17.88 21.51
C LEU A 914 8.72 -16.50 22.03
N ALA A 915 8.43 -15.44 21.27
CA ALA A 915 8.65 -14.06 21.74
C ALA A 915 7.78 -13.75 22.96
N GLN A 916 6.55 -14.28 23.03
CA GLN A 916 5.67 -14.07 24.18
C GLN A 916 6.15 -14.85 25.42
N LEU A 917 6.69 -16.06 25.25
CA LEU A 917 7.36 -16.78 26.36
C LEU A 917 8.62 -16.06 26.85
N PHE A 918 9.42 -15.51 25.92
CA PHE A 918 10.58 -14.68 26.24
C PHE A 918 10.17 -13.49 27.11
N MET A 919 9.13 -12.76 26.70
CA MET A 919 8.68 -11.55 27.36
C MET A 919 7.98 -11.85 28.71
N ALA A 920 7.25 -12.96 28.79
CA ALA A 920 6.69 -13.47 30.05
C ALA A 920 7.79 -13.71 31.09
N GLU A 921 8.85 -14.45 30.74
CA GLU A 921 9.95 -14.70 31.66
C GLU A 921 10.78 -13.44 31.97
N ALA A 922 10.92 -12.52 31.02
CA ALA A 922 11.62 -11.26 31.22
C ALA A 922 10.96 -10.41 32.31
N PHE A 923 9.61 -10.32 32.31
CA PHE A 923 8.81 -9.51 33.23
C PHE A 923 8.08 -10.30 34.34
N ALA A 924 8.39 -11.59 34.49
CA ALA A 924 7.73 -12.47 35.46
C ALA A 924 7.73 -11.94 36.91
N VAL A 925 8.80 -11.24 37.30
CA VAL A 925 8.91 -10.63 38.63
C VAL A 925 8.26 -9.25 38.62
N GLN A 926 7.23 -9.06 39.42
CA GLN A 926 6.55 -7.76 39.53
C GLN A 926 7.51 -6.67 40.02
N GLY A 927 7.42 -5.49 39.40
CA GLY A 927 8.30 -4.37 39.71
C GLY A 927 9.61 -4.37 38.92
N THR A 928 9.80 -5.33 38.00
CA THR A 928 10.95 -5.36 37.09
C THR A 928 11.08 -4.06 36.32
N ARG A 929 12.27 -3.48 36.30
CA ARG A 929 12.63 -2.29 35.51
C ARG A 929 13.61 -2.71 34.42
N VAL A 930 13.52 -2.16 33.22
CA VAL A 930 14.41 -2.50 32.10
C VAL A 930 15.19 -1.29 31.63
N ARG A 931 16.43 -1.50 31.19
CA ARG A 931 17.32 -0.47 30.64
C ARG A 931 17.99 -0.98 29.37
N ALA A 932 17.97 -0.16 28.32
CA ALA A 932 18.76 -0.39 27.12
C ALA A 932 20.25 -0.26 27.43
N LEU A 933 21.06 -1.16 26.89
CA LEU A 933 22.51 -1.15 26.98
C LEU A 933 23.12 -0.80 25.63
N GLU A 934 24.29 -0.19 25.64
CA GLU A 934 25.04 0.03 24.41
C GLU A 934 25.58 -1.30 23.88
N ALA A 935 25.55 -1.47 22.55
CA ALA A 935 26.17 -2.61 21.92
C ALA A 935 27.67 -2.63 22.25
N PRO A 936 28.28 -3.81 22.48
CA PRO A 936 29.71 -3.90 22.74
C PRO A 936 30.55 -3.27 21.62
N ALA A 937 31.70 -2.70 21.97
CA ALA A 937 32.57 -2.05 20.99
C ALA A 937 32.94 -3.00 19.84
N GLY A 938 32.68 -2.58 18.60
CA GLY A 938 32.94 -3.38 17.39
C GLY A 938 31.79 -4.32 16.98
N VAL A 939 30.70 -4.37 17.74
CA VAL A 939 29.46 -5.06 17.36
C VAL A 939 28.54 -4.08 16.66
N ASP A 940 27.87 -4.54 15.60
CA ASP A 940 26.92 -3.75 14.80
C ASP A 940 25.67 -3.40 15.63
N SER A 941 25.58 -2.14 16.08
CA SER A 941 24.45 -1.61 16.85
C SER A 941 23.14 -1.53 16.06
N GLU A 942 23.19 -1.65 14.73
CA GLU A 942 21.98 -1.75 13.90
C GLU A 942 21.32 -3.13 14.04
N ARG A 943 22.10 -4.16 14.39
CA ARG A 943 21.70 -5.58 14.33
C ARG A 943 21.87 -6.33 15.64
N PHE A 944 22.30 -5.66 16.71
CA PHE A 944 22.45 -6.26 18.02
C PHE A 944 21.91 -5.31 19.09
N SER A 945 21.00 -5.81 19.93
CA SER A 945 20.47 -5.07 21.08
C SER A 945 20.70 -5.85 22.38
N ALA A 946 20.92 -5.12 23.47
CA ALA A 946 21.14 -5.68 24.79
C ALA A 946 20.36 -4.89 25.85
N TRP A 947 19.80 -5.59 26.82
CA TRP A 947 18.89 -5.01 27.81
C TRP A 947 19.16 -5.59 29.19
N ALA A 948 19.26 -4.75 30.21
CA ALA A 948 19.38 -5.16 31.60
C ALA A 948 18.07 -4.99 32.36
N PHE A 949 17.68 -6.01 33.12
CA PHE A 949 16.50 -6.03 33.96
C PHE A 949 16.89 -5.95 35.41
N TYR A 950 16.16 -5.15 36.19
CA TYR A 950 16.45 -4.90 37.59
C TYR A 950 15.23 -5.16 38.48
N VAL A 951 15.47 -5.80 39.62
CA VAL A 951 14.49 -6.04 40.69
C VAL A 951 15.09 -5.47 41.97
N GLU A 952 14.33 -4.65 42.71
CA GLU A 952 14.79 -4.00 43.95
C GLU A 952 16.17 -3.30 43.83
N ASP A 953 16.41 -2.63 42.69
CA ASP A 953 17.67 -1.93 42.33
C ASP A 953 18.88 -2.84 42.06
N LYS A 954 18.70 -4.16 41.96
CA LYS A 954 19.75 -5.13 41.61
C LYS A 954 19.51 -5.72 40.23
N ILE A 955 20.58 -6.04 39.52
CA ILE A 955 20.48 -6.74 38.23
C ILE A 955 19.91 -8.15 38.44
N SER A 956 18.88 -8.48 37.67
CA SER A 956 18.14 -9.76 37.72
C SER A 956 18.42 -10.59 36.48
N LYS A 957 18.34 -9.96 35.31
CA LYS A 957 18.46 -10.61 33.99
C LYS A 957 19.14 -9.70 32.98
N VAL A 958 19.68 -10.31 31.93
CA VAL A 958 20.11 -9.61 30.71
C VAL A 958 19.52 -10.29 29.49
N ALA A 959 18.91 -9.53 28.59
CA ALA A 959 18.50 -9.99 27.26
C ALA A 959 19.55 -9.56 26.23
N LEU A 960 19.93 -10.48 25.34
CA LEU A 960 20.77 -10.23 24.18
C LEU A 960 19.99 -10.65 22.93
N VAL A 961 19.83 -9.77 21.95
CA VAL A 961 19.07 -10.05 20.73
C VAL A 961 19.97 -9.76 19.53
N ASN A 962 20.35 -10.82 18.81
CA ASN A 962 21.13 -10.72 17.59
C ASN A 962 20.20 -10.83 16.39
N MET A 963 19.88 -9.67 15.83
CA MET A 963 18.98 -9.47 14.72
C MET A 963 19.68 -9.55 13.35
N LYS A 964 20.96 -9.93 13.29
CA LYS A 964 21.62 -10.15 12.00
C LYS A 964 20.97 -11.35 11.29
N PRO A 965 20.38 -11.18 10.10
CA PRO A 965 19.65 -12.26 9.43
C PRO A 965 20.56 -13.44 9.09
N TYR A 966 20.19 -14.64 9.54
CA TYR A 966 20.87 -15.90 9.22
C TYR A 966 19.97 -16.79 8.36
N TYR A 967 20.43 -17.06 7.14
CA TYR A 967 19.72 -17.89 6.15
C TYR A 967 20.45 -19.21 5.93
N ALA A 968 19.77 -20.17 5.29
CA ALA A 968 20.34 -21.49 5.00
C ALA A 968 21.63 -21.47 4.17
N ASN A 969 21.79 -20.43 3.36
CA ASN A 969 22.94 -20.20 2.50
C ASN A 969 23.91 -19.14 3.06
N SER A 970 23.74 -18.68 4.30
CA SER A 970 24.67 -17.74 4.92
C SER A 970 26.08 -18.35 4.96
N ALA A 971 27.05 -17.69 4.31
CA ALA A 971 28.44 -18.13 4.26
C ALA A 971 29.22 -17.87 5.57
N SER A 972 28.65 -17.08 6.47
CA SER A 972 29.20 -16.75 7.78
C SER A 972 28.07 -16.61 8.80
N ASP A 973 28.30 -17.10 10.01
CA ASP A 973 27.45 -16.83 11.16
C ASP A 973 27.97 -15.57 11.86
N PHE A 974 27.15 -14.53 11.93
CA PHE A 974 27.47 -13.35 12.73
C PHE A 974 27.23 -13.67 14.21
N THR A 975 28.16 -14.42 14.80
CA THR A 975 28.13 -14.75 16.23
C THR A 975 28.83 -13.67 17.03
N VAL A 976 28.17 -13.21 18.09
CA VAL A 976 28.71 -12.25 19.05
C VAL A 976 28.97 -12.99 20.38
N SER A 977 30.24 -13.09 20.77
CA SER A 977 30.64 -13.59 22.09
C SER A 977 30.60 -12.45 23.10
N VAL A 978 29.78 -12.56 24.15
CA VAL A 978 29.63 -11.52 25.19
C VAL A 978 30.21 -12.01 26.51
N ASP A 979 31.13 -11.23 27.08
CA ASP A 979 31.72 -11.50 28.40
C ASP A 979 30.78 -11.06 29.53
N LEU A 980 30.42 -12.02 30.40
CA LEU A 980 29.54 -11.84 31.56
C LEU A 980 30.31 -11.91 32.89
N SER A 981 31.63 -12.10 32.87
CA SER A 981 32.45 -12.31 34.06
C SER A 981 32.28 -11.19 35.09
N SER A 982 32.17 -9.94 34.62
CA SER A 982 31.95 -8.76 35.49
C SER A 982 30.56 -8.70 36.14
N LEU A 983 29.60 -9.47 35.64
CA LEU A 983 28.22 -9.55 36.11
C LEU A 983 27.99 -10.78 37.00
N ALA A 984 28.72 -11.86 36.76
CA ALA A 984 28.67 -13.07 37.57
C ALA A 984 29.04 -12.78 39.05
N ASP A 985 30.03 -11.91 39.29
CA ASP A 985 30.42 -11.47 40.63
C ASP A 985 29.31 -10.71 41.38
N ALA A 986 28.40 -10.04 40.65
CA ALA A 986 27.27 -9.33 41.25
C ALA A 986 26.11 -10.27 41.66
N ALA A 987 26.08 -11.48 41.11
CA ALA A 987 25.00 -12.46 41.26
C ALA A 987 25.24 -13.50 42.38
N ASN A 988 26.46 -13.59 42.92
CA ASN A 988 26.81 -14.50 44.01
C ASN A 988 26.44 -15.99 43.73
N GLY A 989 26.53 -16.44 42.46
CA GLY A 989 26.03 -17.74 42.04
C GLY A 989 26.25 -18.09 40.56
N THR A 990 25.71 -19.24 40.16
CA THR A 990 25.75 -19.76 38.78
C THR A 990 24.83 -18.93 37.87
N VAL A 991 25.33 -18.53 36.69
CA VAL A 991 24.55 -17.83 35.67
C VAL A 991 23.88 -18.84 34.74
N TYR A 992 22.62 -18.60 34.39
CA TYR A 992 21.85 -19.46 33.49
C TYR A 992 21.43 -18.72 32.23
N ALA A 993 21.33 -19.42 31.10
CA ALA A 993 20.81 -18.86 29.86
C ALA A 993 19.74 -19.74 29.23
N LYS A 994 18.71 -19.10 28.68
CA LYS A 994 17.70 -19.68 27.80
C LYS A 994 17.73 -19.00 26.45
N ARG A 995 17.51 -19.79 25.39
CA ARG A 995 17.65 -19.33 24.01
C ARG A 995 16.34 -19.43 23.25
N MET A 996 16.04 -18.39 22.49
CA MET A 996 15.05 -18.40 21.43
C MET A 996 15.80 -18.61 20.11
N THR A 997 15.62 -19.76 19.47
CA THR A 997 16.39 -20.15 18.28
C THR A 997 15.51 -20.67 17.15
N ALA A 998 16.06 -20.65 15.94
CA ALA A 998 15.52 -21.32 14.76
C ALA A 998 16.68 -21.66 13.82
N PRO A 999 16.57 -22.64 12.90
CA PRO A 999 17.63 -22.90 11.92
C PRO A 999 17.90 -21.66 11.04
N TYR A 1000 16.83 -21.00 10.57
CA TYR A 1000 16.90 -19.85 9.68
C TYR A 1000 15.90 -18.77 10.08
N VAL A 1001 16.25 -17.52 9.84
CA VAL A 1001 15.47 -16.34 10.22
C VAL A 1001 14.10 -16.27 9.54
N ASN A 1002 13.98 -16.78 8.31
CA ASN A 1002 12.75 -16.76 7.53
C ASN A 1002 11.89 -18.03 7.70
N THR A 1003 12.20 -18.91 8.67
CA THR A 1003 11.36 -20.09 8.91
C THR A 1003 10.00 -19.67 9.46
N GLY A 1004 8.93 -20.21 8.87
CA GLY A 1004 7.56 -20.11 9.41
C GLY A 1004 7.08 -21.40 10.09
N ASP A 1005 7.94 -22.42 10.19
CA ASP A 1005 7.62 -23.67 10.85
C ASP A 1005 7.94 -23.60 12.34
N SER A 1006 6.89 -23.49 13.15
CA SER A 1006 6.96 -23.50 14.62
C SER A 1006 7.65 -24.73 15.21
N LYS A 1007 7.74 -25.87 14.49
CA LYS A 1007 8.46 -27.07 14.94
C LYS A 1007 9.97 -26.89 14.97
N LEU A 1008 10.47 -25.98 14.13
CA LEU A 1008 11.91 -25.74 13.96
C LEU A 1008 12.42 -24.59 14.83
N SER A 1009 11.52 -23.79 15.39
CA SER A 1009 11.85 -22.72 16.31
C SER A 1009 11.66 -23.17 17.76
N THR A 1010 12.58 -22.83 18.65
CA THR A 1010 12.56 -23.29 20.04
C THR A 1010 12.75 -22.17 21.05
N TRP A 1011 12.12 -22.31 22.22
CA TRP A 1011 12.42 -21.59 23.46
C TRP A 1011 13.00 -22.58 24.45
N ALA A 1012 14.25 -22.36 24.87
CA ALA A 1012 14.99 -23.26 25.78
C ALA A 1012 14.93 -24.72 25.31
N GLY A 1013 15.24 -24.97 24.03
CA GLY A 1013 15.27 -26.32 23.44
C GLY A 1013 13.90 -26.91 23.06
N GLN A 1014 12.79 -26.29 23.46
CA GLN A 1014 11.44 -26.80 23.20
C GLN A 1014 10.72 -26.01 22.10
N SER A 1015 10.07 -26.71 21.17
CA SER A 1015 9.12 -26.11 20.23
C SER A 1015 7.68 -26.31 20.72
N PHE A 1016 6.72 -25.55 20.18
CA PHE A 1016 5.34 -25.56 20.68
C PHE A 1016 4.30 -25.61 19.56
N PRO A 1017 4.44 -26.46 18.53
CA PRO A 1017 3.63 -26.37 17.31
C PRO A 1017 2.11 -26.49 17.54
N GLN A 1018 1.68 -27.13 18.64
CA GLN A 1018 0.28 -27.27 19.03
C GLN A 1018 0.00 -26.69 20.43
N GLY A 1019 0.81 -25.73 20.90
CA GLY A 1019 0.73 -25.15 22.23
C GLY A 1019 1.39 -25.98 23.32
N GLU A 1020 1.44 -27.31 23.15
CA GLU A 1020 2.19 -28.22 24.02
C GLU A 1020 3.69 -28.24 23.68
N PRO A 1021 4.57 -28.37 24.69
CA PRO A 1021 6.01 -28.44 24.48
C PRO A 1021 6.44 -29.76 23.80
N GLU A 1022 7.22 -29.65 22.73
CA GLU A 1022 7.93 -30.74 22.07
C GLU A 1022 9.45 -30.55 22.23
N GLY A 1023 10.17 -31.60 22.64
CA GLY A 1023 11.62 -31.54 22.90
C GLY A 1023 11.96 -31.46 24.39
N GLU A 1024 13.26 -31.46 24.69
CA GLU A 1024 13.77 -31.36 26.06
C GLU A 1024 14.08 -29.90 26.41
N THR A 1025 13.75 -29.51 27.65
CA THR A 1025 14.14 -28.21 28.19
C THR A 1025 15.66 -28.14 28.32
N ASP A 1026 16.25 -27.16 27.63
CA ASP A 1026 17.69 -26.89 27.62
C ASP A 1026 17.97 -25.54 28.28
N ILE A 1027 18.55 -25.60 29.48
CA ILE A 1027 18.93 -24.44 30.27
C ILE A 1027 20.45 -24.50 30.47
N GLU A 1028 21.15 -23.55 29.88
CA GLU A 1028 22.60 -23.52 29.87
C GLU A 1028 23.13 -22.95 31.18
N LYS A 1029 24.15 -23.59 31.75
CA LYS A 1029 25.01 -22.96 32.76
C LYS A 1029 26.12 -22.21 32.03
N VAL A 1030 26.23 -20.91 32.28
CA VAL A 1030 27.18 -20.04 31.57
C VAL A 1030 28.41 -19.79 32.44
N GLU A 1031 29.60 -20.08 31.91
CA GLU A 1031 30.88 -19.83 32.56
C GLU A 1031 31.68 -18.79 31.77
N GLY A 1032 31.76 -17.56 32.30
CA GLY A 1032 32.54 -16.47 31.71
C GLY A 1032 31.81 -15.72 30.59
N SER A 1033 31.56 -16.36 29.44
CA SER A 1033 30.97 -15.71 28.27
C SER A 1033 29.83 -16.51 27.63
N VAL A 1034 28.97 -15.82 26.89
CA VAL A 1034 27.88 -16.43 26.10
C VAL A 1034 28.00 -16.05 24.64
N ASP A 1035 27.86 -17.02 23.75
CA ASP A 1035 27.81 -16.79 22.31
C ASP A 1035 26.37 -16.62 21.85
N VAL A 1036 26.11 -15.58 21.05
CA VAL A 1036 24.80 -15.27 20.47
C VAL A 1036 24.94 -15.20 18.95
N ARG A 1037 24.44 -16.21 18.25
CA ARG A 1037 24.55 -16.36 16.81
C ARG A 1037 23.57 -15.42 16.08
N GLY A 1038 23.78 -15.20 14.79
CA GLY A 1038 22.84 -14.42 13.97
C GLY A 1038 21.42 -15.02 14.01
N SER A 1039 20.41 -14.17 14.19
CA SER A 1039 19.00 -14.56 14.31
C SER A 1039 18.74 -15.44 15.54
N GLU A 1040 19.10 -14.92 16.70
CA GLU A 1040 18.93 -15.55 18.01
C GLU A 1040 18.63 -14.50 19.07
N ALA A 1041 17.82 -14.86 20.08
CA ALA A 1041 17.67 -14.07 21.31
C ALA A 1041 17.98 -14.95 22.53
N VAL A 1042 18.68 -14.38 23.51
CA VAL A 1042 19.11 -15.10 24.73
C VAL A 1042 18.68 -14.29 25.94
N LEU A 1043 18.03 -14.97 26.90
CA LEU A 1043 17.70 -14.41 28.20
C LEU A 1043 18.58 -15.06 29.27
N ILE A 1044 19.37 -14.23 29.94
CA ILE A 1044 20.36 -14.62 30.93
C ILE A 1044 19.82 -14.28 32.31
N PHE A 1045 19.92 -15.22 33.24
CA PHE A 1045 19.41 -15.12 34.60
C PHE A 1045 20.55 -15.17 35.60
N PHE A 1046 20.52 -14.23 36.54
CA PHE A 1046 21.47 -14.15 37.65
C PHE A 1046 20.92 -14.75 38.94
N ASN A 1047 19.61 -15.02 38.99
CA ASN A 1047 18.94 -15.67 40.10
C ASN A 1047 18.34 -17.01 39.65
N PRO A 1048 18.77 -18.16 40.20
CA PRO A 1048 18.23 -19.48 39.85
C PRO A 1048 16.72 -19.61 40.10
N GLU A 1049 16.18 -18.91 41.11
CA GLU A 1049 14.75 -18.96 41.47
C GLU A 1049 13.85 -18.33 40.39
N GLU A 1050 14.41 -17.49 39.53
CA GLU A 1050 13.71 -16.84 38.42
C GLU A 1050 13.74 -17.68 37.13
N VAL A 1051 14.44 -18.81 37.12
CA VAL A 1051 14.61 -19.66 35.93
C VAL A 1051 13.51 -20.72 35.88
N TYR A 1052 12.46 -20.46 35.12
CA TYR A 1052 11.35 -21.40 34.94
C TYR A 1052 11.81 -22.73 34.34
N GLY A 1053 11.35 -23.85 34.88
CA GLY A 1053 11.75 -25.19 34.40
C GLY A 1053 13.16 -25.64 34.84
N LEU A 1054 13.89 -24.83 35.63
CA LEU A 1054 15.13 -25.27 36.26
C LEU A 1054 14.78 -26.31 37.33
N LYS A 1055 15.06 -27.59 37.06
CA LYS A 1055 14.85 -28.66 38.04
C LYS A 1055 15.78 -28.44 39.22
N ASP A 1056 15.18 -28.25 40.38
CA ASP A 1056 15.87 -28.09 41.65
C ASP A 1056 16.80 -29.30 41.87
N THR A 1057 18.11 -29.08 41.79
CA THR A 1057 19.09 -30.13 42.16
C THR A 1057 19.36 -30.13 43.67
N SER A 1058 18.54 -29.42 44.46
CA SER A 1058 18.66 -29.33 45.90
C SER A 1058 17.51 -29.96 46.71
N VAL A 1059 16.72 -30.87 46.12
CA VAL A 1059 15.97 -31.88 46.91
C VAL A 1059 15.99 -33.23 46.19
N ALA A 1060 16.96 -34.06 46.56
CA ALA A 1060 16.96 -35.51 46.39
C ALA A 1060 16.59 -36.18 47.72
#